data_AF-A0A3Q0KBN6-F1
#
_entry.id   AF-A0A3Q0KBN6-F1
#
_cell.length_a   1.000
_cell.length_b   1.000
_cell.length_c   1.000
_cell.angle_alpha   90.00
_cell.angle_beta   90.00
_cell.angle_gamma   90.00
#
_symmetry.space_group_name_H-M   'P 1'
#
loop_
_entity.id
_entity.type
_entity.pdbx_description
1 polymer ?
#
loop_
_entity_poly.entity_id
_entity_poly.type
_entity_poly.pdbx_seq_one_letter_code
_entity_poly.pdbx_strand_id
1 'polypeptide(L)'
;MRGQCSGSSVLVQRTHKSTSLECSADWFKQEIKCQMERGGLFEDPFMPATDSTIKSGSGSGKQSYRWLRPVELSRYPRFVADGVSRFDIKQGELGNCWVIAALASLSMYPELFNQVVPPDQSFEKSSKYPYVGMFWFRFWRFGDWYDVVVDDRLPTRNGHLVFMHSADSNEFWSALLEKAYAKLVSSYDALRGGCTAEAMEDFTGGLTELVDLGAKAPTNLFGIMEHALNRASLMACSIDADPHEIEANGPLGLILGHAYSVTDIRQVHTNYGSQSIRLIRLRNPWGNESEWSGPWSDQSREWRNIPPDERKRIGLTFDEDGEFWMSFDDFVHYFSRLELCHLGPESIAYSPGPANRRCNKRQWEMVCEEGEWLRNSTAGGCTNFPNTFYMNPQFHVEVVDPDESDEDGYGTLVVGLMQKGLREKHVEPHVIGYSVFRMPPSAPNNRLLDRRFFMINSSVARSPAFINMREVCGRHKLKPGHYVIIPCTFNPNEEAKFMLRIFSERACGSNELDDDTRISVMGGPDQPIRTADDNLIEKLEVVFNKIAGPSGAITYTQLQDILNEAFTKDFPFDGFSRETARSMMALMDADLSGGLGFEEFKKLWMELRIWKTIFKKFDGHTGSLEAFELRNVMRTVGFHVSNMIFKAIACRYANEKGQILFDDYILLLIRLSTVFETFKAQERTRDGRAVFEADDFIRSVIYI
;
A
#
# COMPACT_ATOMS: atom_id res chain seq x y z
N MET A 1 -42.31 6.14 9.01
CA MET A 1 -41.13 6.67 8.31
C MET A 1 -40.25 5.47 8.00
N ARG A 2 -40.10 5.08 6.72
CA ARG A 2 -39.11 4.05 6.36
C ARG A 2 -37.75 4.69 6.59
N GLY A 3 -37.07 4.32 7.67
CA GLY A 3 -35.72 4.80 7.93
C GLY A 3 -34.87 4.51 6.70
N GLN A 4 -34.44 5.55 6.00
CA GLN A 4 -33.42 5.41 4.97
C GLN A 4 -32.21 4.85 5.71
N CYS A 5 -31.98 3.53 5.61
CA CYS A 5 -30.67 2.98 5.90
C CYS A 5 -29.71 3.80 5.04
N SER A 6 -28.83 4.56 5.69
CA SER A 6 -27.78 5.32 5.04
C SER A 6 -27.06 4.40 4.04
N GLY A 7 -26.34 4.96 3.07
CA GLY A 7 -25.58 4.20 2.07
C GLY A 7 -24.50 3.25 2.63
N SER A 8 -24.45 3.07 3.95
CA SER A 8 -23.48 2.32 4.76
C SER A 8 -24.10 1.12 5.50
N SER A 9 -25.12 0.46 4.93
CA SER A 9 -25.69 -0.75 5.54
C SER A 9 -24.88 -2.00 5.17
N VAL A 10 -24.84 -2.98 6.09
CA VAL A 10 -24.15 -4.27 5.89
C VAL A 10 -24.68 -5.09 4.71
N LEU A 11 -25.85 -4.74 4.18
CA LEU A 11 -26.44 -5.38 3.00
C LEU A 11 -25.93 -4.80 1.67
N VAL A 12 -25.33 -3.61 1.69
CA VAL A 12 -24.91 -2.87 0.49
C VAL A 12 -23.40 -2.74 0.42
N GLN A 13 -22.72 -2.69 1.55
CA GLN A 13 -21.26 -2.58 1.63
C GLN A 13 -20.68 -3.76 2.39
N ARG A 14 -19.58 -4.31 1.86
CA ARG A 14 -18.84 -5.41 2.50
C ARG A 14 -18.25 -4.99 3.85
N THR A 15 -17.78 -3.75 3.94
CA THR A 15 -17.10 -3.18 5.10
C THR A 15 -17.58 -1.76 5.35
N HIS A 16 -17.52 -1.30 6.60
CA HIS A 16 -17.82 0.08 6.98
C HIS A 16 -16.58 0.74 7.58
N LYS A 17 -16.21 1.94 7.14
CA LYS A 17 -15.08 2.67 7.72
C LYS A 17 -15.51 3.39 8.99
N SER A 18 -14.81 3.16 10.11
CA SER A 18 -15.05 3.86 11.38
C SER A 18 -13.79 4.53 11.91
N THR A 19 -13.94 5.66 12.58
CA THR A 19 -12.84 6.45 13.14
C THR A 19 -12.46 6.02 14.57
N SER A 20 -13.38 5.38 15.29
CA SER A 20 -13.14 4.88 16.65
C SER A 20 -14.03 3.69 16.98
N LEU A 21 -13.69 2.98 18.06
CA LEU A 21 -14.48 1.86 18.56
C LEU A 21 -15.89 2.28 19.01
N GLU A 22 -16.03 3.49 19.55
CA GLU A 22 -17.34 4.04 19.95
C GLU A 22 -18.23 4.30 18.72
N CYS A 23 -17.68 4.93 17.68
CA CYS A 23 -18.39 5.14 16.42
C CYS A 23 -18.81 3.80 15.77
N SER A 24 -17.90 2.83 15.75
CA SER A 24 -18.17 1.46 15.30
C SER A 24 -19.31 0.81 16.09
N ALA A 25 -19.26 0.87 17.42
CA ALA A 25 -20.27 0.29 18.29
C ALA A 25 -21.66 0.90 18.09
N ASP A 26 -21.74 2.21 17.87
CA ASP A 26 -23.01 2.89 17.63
C ASP A 26 -23.58 2.59 16.25
N TRP A 27 -22.73 2.50 15.21
CA TRP A 27 -23.13 2.02 13.89
C TRP A 27 -23.65 0.57 13.97
N PHE A 28 -22.94 -0.33 14.65
CA PHE A 28 -23.37 -1.73 14.77
C PHE A 28 -24.71 -1.88 15.51
N LYS A 29 -24.96 -1.08 16.55
CA LYS A 29 -26.28 -1.03 17.21
C LYS A 29 -27.41 -0.64 16.23
N GLN A 30 -27.13 0.25 15.28
CA GLN A 30 -28.12 0.64 14.27
C GLN A 30 -28.38 -0.52 13.31
N GLU A 31 -27.35 -1.22 12.85
CA GLU A 31 -27.52 -2.38 11.97
C GLU A 31 -28.28 -3.53 12.66
N ILE A 32 -28.05 -3.77 13.96
CA ILE A 32 -28.88 -4.71 14.76
C ILE A 32 -30.36 -4.29 14.73
N LYS A 33 -30.67 -3.01 14.97
CA LYS A 33 -32.06 -2.52 14.94
C LYS A 33 -32.68 -2.73 13.56
N CYS A 34 -31.95 -2.41 12.49
CA CYS A 34 -32.42 -2.66 11.13
C CYS A 34 -32.65 -4.16 10.86
N GLN A 35 -31.80 -5.05 11.37
CA GLN A 35 -32.01 -6.49 11.25
C GLN A 35 -33.22 -6.97 12.04
N MET A 36 -33.46 -6.45 13.24
CA MET A 36 -34.67 -6.75 14.03
C MET A 36 -35.95 -6.34 13.31
N GLU A 37 -35.96 -5.16 12.68
CA GLU A 37 -37.11 -4.67 11.91
C GLU A 37 -37.38 -5.53 10.67
N ARG A 38 -36.32 -6.02 10.00
CA ARG A 38 -36.44 -6.97 8.87
C ARG A 38 -36.93 -8.34 9.33
N GLY A 39 -36.55 -8.75 10.55
CA GLY A 39 -36.86 -10.04 11.12
C GLY A 39 -35.96 -11.17 10.61
N GLY A 40 -35.93 -12.27 11.36
CA GLY A 40 -35.04 -13.40 11.08
C GLY A 40 -33.59 -13.15 11.51
N LEU A 41 -32.77 -14.19 11.38
CA LEU A 41 -31.33 -14.08 11.61
C LEU A 41 -30.65 -13.54 10.35
N PHE A 42 -29.62 -12.73 10.55
CA PHE A 42 -28.83 -12.18 9.45
C PHE A 42 -28.18 -13.29 8.63
N GLU A 43 -28.09 -13.06 7.32
CA GLU A 43 -27.41 -13.88 6.33
C GLU A 43 -26.52 -12.92 5.54
N ASP A 44 -25.22 -13.14 5.53
CA ASP A 44 -24.28 -12.19 4.95
C ASP A 44 -24.26 -12.30 3.42
N PRO A 45 -24.70 -11.26 2.68
CA PRO A 45 -24.72 -11.32 1.23
C PRO A 45 -23.32 -11.34 0.60
N PHE A 46 -22.29 -10.91 1.34
CA PHE A 46 -20.90 -10.87 0.86
C PHE A 46 -20.08 -12.10 1.24
N MET A 47 -20.60 -12.94 2.14
CA MET A 47 -19.97 -14.18 2.58
C MET A 47 -21.00 -15.30 2.69
N PRO A 48 -21.67 -15.67 1.57
CA PRO A 48 -22.71 -16.69 1.60
C PRO A 48 -22.18 -18.03 2.12
N ALA A 49 -23.03 -18.73 2.85
CA ALA A 49 -22.77 -20.03 3.46
C ALA A 49 -22.74 -21.16 2.42
N THR A 50 -21.81 -21.06 1.46
CA THR A 50 -21.65 -21.94 0.30
C THR A 50 -20.18 -22.26 0.06
N ASP A 51 -19.89 -23.37 -0.61
CA ASP A 51 -18.50 -23.80 -0.87
C ASP A 51 -17.68 -22.78 -1.69
N SER A 52 -18.35 -21.86 -2.41
CA SER A 52 -17.71 -20.77 -3.17
C SER A 52 -16.94 -19.77 -2.31
N THR A 53 -17.25 -19.63 -1.02
CA THR A 53 -16.49 -18.77 -0.10
C THR A 53 -15.34 -19.50 0.57
N ILE A 54 -15.23 -20.82 0.36
CA ILE A 54 -14.18 -21.67 0.94
C ILE A 54 -13.08 -21.99 -0.08
N LYS A 55 -13.44 -22.27 -1.34
CA LYS A 55 -12.47 -22.61 -2.40
C LYS A 55 -12.65 -21.68 -3.59
N SER A 56 -11.55 -21.15 -4.12
CA SER A 56 -11.59 -20.38 -5.38
C SER A 56 -11.72 -21.25 -6.63
N GLY A 57 -12.14 -22.52 -6.52
CA GLY A 57 -12.22 -23.44 -7.67
C GLY A 57 -12.93 -24.76 -7.42
N SER A 58 -13.20 -25.49 -8.52
CA SER A 58 -13.93 -26.77 -8.58
C SER A 58 -13.08 -27.97 -8.13
N GLY A 59 -12.47 -27.91 -6.95
CA GLY A 59 -11.74 -29.04 -6.36
C GLY A 59 -12.69 -30.15 -5.90
N SER A 60 -12.90 -31.16 -6.74
CA SER A 60 -13.95 -32.18 -6.73
C SER A 60 -13.78 -33.38 -5.76
N GLY A 61 -12.92 -33.28 -4.74
CA GLY A 61 -12.53 -34.46 -3.93
C GLY A 61 -12.93 -34.50 -2.45
N LYS A 62 -13.31 -33.38 -1.83
CA LYS A 62 -13.67 -33.36 -0.38
C LYS A 62 -15.19 -33.34 -0.22
N GLN A 63 -15.71 -34.04 0.79
CA GLN A 63 -17.11 -33.90 1.22
C GLN A 63 -17.47 -32.41 1.35
N SER A 64 -18.61 -32.01 0.78
CA SER A 64 -19.10 -30.64 0.84
C SER A 64 -19.28 -30.20 2.30
N TYR A 65 -18.98 -28.94 2.58
CA TYR A 65 -19.06 -28.40 3.93
C TYR A 65 -20.53 -28.15 4.30
N ARG A 66 -20.91 -28.49 5.53
CA ARG A 66 -22.20 -28.08 6.06
C ARG A 66 -22.02 -26.78 6.83
N TRP A 67 -22.85 -25.80 6.56
CA TRP A 67 -22.82 -24.53 7.27
C TRP A 67 -23.84 -24.52 8.40
N LEU A 68 -23.37 -24.50 9.64
CA LEU A 68 -24.17 -24.59 10.85
C LEU A 68 -23.94 -23.35 11.72
N ARG A 69 -24.99 -22.89 12.40
CA ARG A 69 -24.86 -21.85 13.43
C ARG A 69 -24.38 -22.45 14.75
N PRO A 70 -23.69 -21.69 15.62
CA PRO A 70 -23.26 -22.13 16.95
C PRO A 70 -24.36 -22.78 17.79
N VAL A 71 -25.60 -22.29 17.70
CA VAL A 71 -26.78 -22.88 18.38
C VAL A 71 -27.16 -24.28 17.88
N GLU A 72 -26.69 -24.69 16.70
CA GLU A 72 -26.86 -26.04 16.14
C GLU A 72 -25.68 -26.96 16.51
N LEU A 73 -24.54 -26.39 16.94
CA LEU A 73 -23.30 -27.10 17.27
C LEU A 73 -23.15 -27.31 18.77
N SER A 74 -23.55 -26.33 19.58
CA SER A 74 -23.47 -26.34 21.03
C SER A 74 -24.84 -26.06 21.64
N ARG A 75 -25.09 -26.67 22.81
CA ARG A 75 -26.29 -26.41 23.62
C ARG A 75 -26.25 -25.04 24.30
N TYR A 76 -25.05 -24.51 24.55
CA TYR A 76 -24.82 -23.26 25.29
C TYR A 76 -23.73 -22.44 24.60
N PRO A 77 -23.94 -22.01 23.34
CA PRO A 77 -22.93 -21.26 22.62
C PRO A 77 -22.67 -19.92 23.30
N ARG A 78 -21.40 -19.59 23.44
CA ARG A 78 -20.90 -18.34 23.99
C ARG A 78 -19.98 -17.70 22.97
N PHE A 79 -20.01 -16.37 22.93
CA PHE A 79 -19.06 -15.64 22.10
C PHE A 79 -17.65 -15.82 22.68
N VAL A 80 -17.51 -15.47 23.96
CA VAL A 80 -16.33 -15.72 24.81
C VAL A 80 -16.79 -16.51 26.03
N ALA A 81 -16.10 -17.59 26.40
CA ALA A 81 -16.53 -18.52 27.45
C ALA A 81 -15.87 -18.29 28.81
N ASP A 82 -14.54 -18.16 28.87
CA ASP A 82 -13.74 -17.96 30.10
C ASP A 82 -12.65 -16.89 29.91
N GLY A 83 -13.07 -15.73 29.39
CA GLY A 83 -12.15 -14.69 28.95
C GLY A 83 -11.46 -15.04 27.64
N VAL A 84 -10.68 -14.10 27.12
CA VAL A 84 -9.95 -14.28 25.87
C VAL A 84 -8.58 -14.84 26.18
N SER A 85 -8.23 -15.93 25.51
CA SER A 85 -6.94 -16.58 25.64
C SER A 85 -6.38 -16.98 24.29
N ARG A 86 -5.04 -17.08 24.21
CA ARG A 86 -4.36 -17.65 23.04
C ARG A 86 -4.75 -19.10 22.77
N PHE A 87 -5.27 -19.82 23.76
CA PHE A 87 -5.73 -21.20 23.64
C PHE A 87 -7.10 -21.34 22.96
N ASP A 88 -7.82 -20.24 22.79
CA ASP A 88 -9.09 -20.18 22.05
C ASP A 88 -8.84 -20.18 20.52
N ILE A 89 -7.57 -20.18 20.12
CA ILE A 89 -7.11 -20.05 18.74
C ILE A 89 -6.31 -21.30 18.37
N LYS A 90 -7.00 -22.30 17.82
CA LYS A 90 -6.39 -23.51 17.26
C LYS A 90 -6.57 -23.56 15.75
N GLN A 91 -5.50 -23.91 15.04
CA GLN A 91 -5.54 -24.08 13.59
C GLN A 91 -6.38 -25.30 13.22
N GLY A 92 -7.24 -25.15 12.21
CA GLY A 92 -7.95 -26.27 11.58
C GLY A 92 -7.28 -26.71 10.29
N GLU A 93 -8.08 -27.16 9.31
CA GLU A 93 -7.59 -27.63 7.99
C GLU A 93 -7.05 -26.51 7.09
N LEU A 94 -7.14 -25.24 7.50
CA LEU A 94 -6.72 -24.10 6.70
C LEU A 94 -5.26 -23.75 7.02
N GLY A 95 -4.42 -23.62 5.98
CA GLY A 95 -3.02 -23.19 6.11
C GLY A 95 -2.87 -21.69 6.33
N ASN A 96 -3.49 -21.16 7.38
CA ASN A 96 -3.48 -19.75 7.77
C ASN A 96 -2.74 -19.52 9.11
N CYS A 97 -1.75 -20.35 9.42
CA CYS A 97 -0.90 -20.24 10.60
C CYS A 97 -0.37 -18.82 10.84
N TRP A 98 -0.06 -18.08 9.77
CA TRP A 98 0.38 -16.69 9.82
C TRP A 98 -0.65 -15.73 10.42
N VAL A 99 -1.95 -15.97 10.24
CA VAL A 99 -3.03 -15.20 10.88
C VAL A 99 -3.14 -15.59 12.34
N ILE A 100 -3.10 -16.90 12.61
CA ILE A 100 -3.26 -17.46 13.95
C ILE A 100 -2.13 -17.03 14.87
N ALA A 101 -0.89 -17.07 14.40
CA ALA A 101 0.27 -16.63 15.17
C ALA A 101 0.16 -15.15 15.56
N ALA A 102 -0.28 -14.29 14.62
CA ALA A 102 -0.53 -12.88 14.91
C ALA A 102 -1.66 -12.71 15.93
N LEU A 103 -2.76 -13.44 15.78
CA LEU A 103 -3.92 -13.37 16.66
C LEU A 103 -3.62 -13.87 18.08
N ALA A 104 -2.82 -14.94 18.20
CA ALA A 104 -2.35 -15.45 19.48
C ALA A 104 -1.50 -14.41 20.20
N SER A 105 -0.58 -13.73 19.48
CA SER A 105 0.19 -12.62 20.05
C SER A 105 -0.72 -11.44 20.44
N LEU A 106 -1.74 -11.12 19.64
CA LEU A 106 -2.73 -10.08 19.94
C LEU A 106 -3.54 -10.36 21.21
N SER A 107 -3.97 -11.62 21.41
CA SER A 107 -4.81 -12.03 22.55
C SER A 107 -4.14 -11.79 23.91
N MET A 108 -2.82 -11.62 23.95
CA MET A 108 -2.07 -11.28 25.16
C MET A 108 -2.28 -9.83 25.62
N TYR A 109 -2.88 -8.98 24.77
CA TYR A 109 -3.05 -7.55 25.02
C TYR A 109 -4.55 -7.16 24.94
N PRO A 110 -5.32 -7.30 26.04
CA PRO A 110 -6.78 -7.16 26.02
C PRO A 110 -7.31 -5.85 25.40
N GLU A 111 -6.67 -4.72 25.68
CA GLU A 111 -7.10 -3.41 25.15
C GLU A 111 -6.93 -3.31 23.63
N LEU A 112 -5.85 -3.88 23.10
CA LEU A 112 -5.60 -3.94 21.66
C LEU A 112 -6.49 -4.98 20.99
N PHE A 113 -6.66 -6.14 21.64
CA PHE A 113 -7.59 -7.18 21.21
C PHE A 113 -9.02 -6.65 21.06
N ASN A 114 -9.50 -5.85 22.01
CA ASN A 114 -10.83 -5.23 21.97
C ASN A 114 -11.04 -4.27 20.80
N GLN A 115 -9.97 -3.76 20.17
CA GLN A 115 -10.09 -2.99 18.93
C GLN A 115 -10.52 -3.89 17.77
N VAL A 116 -10.01 -5.13 17.72
CA VAL A 116 -10.28 -6.09 16.65
C VAL A 116 -11.52 -6.93 16.91
N VAL A 117 -11.70 -7.36 18.17
CA VAL A 117 -12.84 -8.14 18.67
C VAL A 117 -13.55 -7.34 19.75
N PRO A 118 -14.50 -6.48 19.36
CA PRO A 118 -15.17 -5.64 20.34
C PRO A 118 -15.98 -6.44 21.37
N PRO A 119 -16.00 -6.00 22.64
CA PRO A 119 -16.57 -6.76 23.74
C PRO A 119 -18.11 -6.70 23.79
N ASP A 120 -18.70 -7.44 24.73
CA ASP A 120 -20.14 -7.54 25.03
C ASP A 120 -21.02 -8.21 23.95
N GLN A 121 -20.42 -8.79 22.91
CA GLN A 121 -21.13 -9.62 21.93
C GLN A 121 -21.57 -10.95 22.55
N SER A 122 -22.78 -11.42 22.21
CA SER A 122 -23.29 -12.69 22.75
C SER A 122 -24.37 -13.32 21.86
N PHE A 123 -24.75 -14.56 22.20
CA PHE A 123 -25.88 -15.28 21.60
C PHE A 123 -27.22 -15.01 22.31
N GLU A 124 -27.26 -14.04 23.23
CA GLU A 124 -28.45 -13.73 24.02
C GLU A 124 -29.25 -12.58 23.41
N LYS A 125 -30.59 -12.67 23.48
CA LYS A 125 -31.48 -11.60 23.03
C LYS A 125 -31.56 -10.41 24.00
N SER A 126 -31.13 -10.59 25.24
CA SER A 126 -31.23 -9.59 26.32
C SER A 126 -29.95 -8.77 26.52
N SER A 127 -28.89 -9.02 25.74
CA SER A 127 -27.60 -8.35 25.91
C SER A 127 -27.61 -6.92 25.35
N LYS A 128 -26.51 -6.19 25.59
CA LYS A 128 -26.25 -4.86 25.02
C LYS A 128 -26.32 -4.86 23.49
N TYR A 129 -25.93 -5.97 22.86
CA TYR A 129 -26.00 -6.23 21.43
C TYR A 129 -26.85 -7.48 21.19
N PRO A 130 -28.19 -7.35 21.19
CA PRO A 130 -29.07 -8.51 21.13
C PRO A 130 -28.80 -9.40 19.91
N TYR A 131 -28.78 -10.71 20.16
CA TYR A 131 -28.50 -11.70 19.12
C TYR A 131 -29.54 -11.66 17.98
N VAL A 132 -29.04 -11.34 16.79
CA VAL A 132 -29.76 -11.38 15.50
C VAL A 132 -28.96 -12.16 14.44
N GLY A 133 -28.02 -13.00 14.88
CA GLY A 133 -27.13 -13.75 14.00
C GLY A 133 -26.02 -12.90 13.36
N MET A 134 -25.71 -11.73 13.93
CA MET A 134 -24.66 -10.80 13.46
C MET A 134 -23.52 -10.74 14.48
N PHE A 135 -22.29 -10.80 14.00
CA PHE A 135 -21.09 -10.55 14.80
C PHE A 135 -20.19 -9.55 14.08
N TRP A 136 -19.53 -8.68 14.85
CA TRP A 136 -18.78 -7.55 14.32
C TRP A 136 -17.34 -7.58 14.80
N PHE A 137 -16.45 -7.26 13.88
CA PHE A 137 -15.00 -7.20 14.07
C PHE A 137 -14.47 -5.95 13.38
N ARG A 138 -13.24 -5.54 13.74
CA ARG A 138 -12.59 -4.40 13.10
C ARG A 138 -11.19 -4.77 12.66
N PHE A 139 -10.81 -4.32 11.48
CA PHE A 139 -9.47 -4.52 10.95
C PHE A 139 -8.93 -3.19 10.45
N TRP A 140 -7.67 -2.92 10.74
CA TRP A 140 -6.95 -1.82 10.15
C TRP A 140 -6.56 -2.19 8.72
N ARG A 141 -6.81 -1.30 7.76
CA ARG A 141 -6.36 -1.46 6.39
C ARG A 141 -5.90 -0.12 5.87
N PHE A 142 -4.62 -0.04 5.53
CA PHE A 142 -4.06 1.07 4.76
C PHE A 142 -4.45 2.45 5.35
N GLY A 143 -4.26 2.63 6.65
CA GLY A 143 -4.48 3.91 7.35
C GLY A 143 -5.85 4.07 8.01
N ASP A 144 -6.77 3.13 7.80
CA ASP A 144 -8.15 3.26 8.28
C ASP A 144 -8.66 1.99 8.96
N TRP A 145 -9.52 2.16 9.95
CA TRP A 145 -10.24 1.04 10.58
C TRP A 145 -11.53 0.74 9.84
N TYR A 146 -11.74 -0.54 9.55
CA TYR A 146 -12.91 -1.06 8.86
C TYR A 146 -13.64 -2.08 9.72
N ASP A 147 -14.91 -1.82 9.98
CA ASP A 147 -15.85 -2.75 10.58
C ASP A 147 -16.31 -3.79 9.56
N VAL A 148 -16.27 -5.04 9.98
CA VAL A 148 -16.68 -6.21 9.21
C VAL A 148 -17.70 -6.97 10.02
N VAL A 149 -18.92 -7.02 9.51
CA VAL A 149 -20.01 -7.80 10.11
C VAL A 149 -20.21 -9.08 9.33
N VAL A 150 -20.29 -10.20 10.03
CA VAL A 150 -20.59 -11.52 9.44
C VAL A 150 -21.83 -12.11 10.07
N ASP A 151 -22.51 -12.99 9.33
CA ASP A 151 -23.44 -13.91 9.96
C ASP A 151 -22.70 -15.02 10.71
N ASP A 152 -23.39 -15.74 11.60
CA ASP A 152 -22.79 -16.76 12.44
C ASP A 152 -22.82 -18.19 11.88
N ARG A 153 -23.17 -18.41 10.60
CA ARG A 153 -22.99 -19.72 9.98
C ARG A 153 -21.51 -19.99 9.77
N LEU A 154 -21.02 -21.11 10.29
CA LEU A 154 -19.64 -21.53 10.21
C LEU A 154 -19.49 -22.83 9.40
N PRO A 155 -18.40 -23.01 8.63
CA PRO A 155 -18.12 -24.26 7.93
C PRO A 155 -17.89 -25.42 8.90
N THR A 156 -18.54 -26.56 8.64
CA THR A 156 -18.41 -27.76 9.46
C THR A 156 -18.31 -29.02 8.61
N ARG A 157 -17.71 -30.06 9.21
CA ARG A 157 -17.73 -31.44 8.70
C ARG A 157 -18.02 -32.37 9.86
N ASN A 158 -18.93 -33.32 9.66
CA ASN A 158 -19.37 -34.26 10.69
C ASN A 158 -19.78 -33.57 12.02
N GLY A 159 -20.39 -32.38 11.94
CA GLY A 159 -20.83 -31.63 13.12
C GLY A 159 -19.73 -30.89 13.89
N HIS A 160 -18.51 -30.81 13.37
CA HIS A 160 -17.38 -30.12 13.99
C HIS A 160 -16.89 -28.98 13.09
N LEU A 161 -16.40 -27.89 13.70
CA LEU A 161 -15.72 -26.81 12.99
C LEU A 161 -14.46 -27.37 12.30
N VAL A 162 -14.19 -26.92 11.09
CA VAL A 162 -13.07 -27.42 10.26
C VAL A 162 -11.88 -26.46 10.17
N PHE A 163 -12.08 -25.19 10.53
CA PHE A 163 -11.04 -24.16 10.47
C PHE A 163 -10.70 -23.69 11.89
N MET A 164 -10.44 -22.38 12.10
CA MET A 164 -10.09 -21.87 13.42
C MET A 164 -11.20 -22.15 14.43
N HIS A 165 -10.83 -22.66 15.60
CA HIS A 165 -11.77 -22.98 16.68
C HIS A 165 -11.09 -22.90 18.05
N SER A 166 -11.91 -22.79 19.11
CA SER A 166 -11.45 -22.80 20.50
C SER A 166 -11.27 -24.23 21.02
N ALA A 167 -10.45 -24.37 22.06
CA ALA A 167 -10.40 -25.58 22.86
C ALA A 167 -11.75 -25.86 23.56
N ASP A 168 -12.51 -24.81 23.93
CA ASP A 168 -13.87 -24.95 24.43
C ASP A 168 -14.86 -25.03 23.26
N SER A 169 -15.49 -26.19 23.09
CA SER A 169 -16.53 -26.43 22.08
C SER A 169 -17.76 -25.50 22.16
N ASN A 170 -17.90 -24.72 23.22
CA ASN A 170 -18.96 -23.72 23.38
C ASN A 170 -18.53 -22.31 23.01
N GLU A 171 -17.26 -22.06 22.68
CA GLU A 171 -16.72 -20.74 22.37
C GLU A 171 -16.48 -20.54 20.87
N PHE A 172 -16.93 -19.40 20.34
CA PHE A 172 -17.02 -19.20 18.89
C PHE A 172 -16.39 -17.90 18.37
N TRP A 173 -15.86 -17.02 19.23
CA TRP A 173 -15.30 -15.74 18.76
C TRP A 173 -14.18 -15.91 17.73
N SER A 174 -13.30 -16.91 17.91
CA SER A 174 -12.13 -17.12 17.03
C SER A 174 -12.55 -17.59 15.63
N ALA A 175 -13.48 -18.55 15.56
CA ALA A 175 -14.07 -18.99 14.30
C ALA A 175 -14.82 -17.87 13.56
N LEU A 176 -15.53 -17.02 14.31
CA LEU A 176 -16.25 -15.86 13.74
C LEU A 176 -15.30 -14.76 13.27
N LEU A 177 -14.21 -14.51 13.99
CA LEU A 177 -13.16 -13.58 13.57
C LEU A 177 -12.48 -14.06 12.30
N GLU A 178 -12.14 -15.35 12.22
CA GLU A 178 -11.55 -15.93 11.00
C GLU A 178 -12.50 -15.74 9.80
N LYS A 179 -13.80 -15.96 9.99
CA LYS A 179 -14.81 -15.68 8.96
C LYS A 179 -14.82 -14.21 8.54
N ALA A 180 -14.76 -13.28 9.50
CA ALA A 180 -14.75 -11.86 9.21
C ALA A 180 -13.48 -11.44 8.46
N TYR A 181 -12.33 -11.98 8.83
CA TYR A 181 -11.08 -11.73 8.13
C TYR A 181 -11.09 -12.35 6.73
N ALA A 182 -11.62 -13.57 6.57
CA ALA A 182 -11.85 -14.20 5.28
C ALA A 182 -12.76 -13.33 4.38
N LYS A 183 -13.86 -12.78 4.93
CA LYS A 183 -14.72 -11.84 4.21
C LYS A 183 -13.96 -10.58 3.77
N LEU A 184 -13.14 -10.01 4.66
CA LEU A 184 -12.32 -8.83 4.34
C LEU A 184 -11.42 -9.11 3.14
N VAL A 185 -10.73 -10.25 3.14
CA VAL A 185 -9.80 -10.64 2.07
C VAL A 185 -10.43 -11.42 0.91
N SER A 186 -11.77 -11.54 0.88
CA SER A 186 -12.66 -12.18 -0.12
C SER A 186 -13.11 -13.63 0.11
N SER A 187 -12.29 -14.51 0.68
CA SER A 187 -12.64 -15.92 0.92
C SER A 187 -11.75 -16.56 1.98
N TYR A 188 -12.12 -17.75 2.48
CA TYR A 188 -11.22 -18.54 3.34
C TYR A 188 -9.97 -18.99 2.57
N ASP A 189 -10.09 -19.28 1.26
CA ASP A 189 -8.97 -19.70 0.43
C ASP A 189 -7.90 -18.58 0.33
N ALA A 190 -8.32 -17.32 0.33
CA ALA A 190 -7.43 -16.15 0.31
C ALA A 190 -6.55 -16.02 1.57
N LEU A 191 -6.90 -16.71 2.66
CA LEU A 191 -6.11 -16.77 3.89
C LEU A 191 -5.01 -17.85 3.85
N ARG A 192 -4.98 -18.72 2.82
CA ARG A 192 -3.90 -19.69 2.69
C ARG A 192 -2.60 -19.02 2.30
N GLY A 193 -1.56 -19.27 3.10
CA GLY A 193 -0.23 -18.74 2.84
C GLY A 193 -0.16 -17.21 2.99
N GLY A 194 0.72 -16.76 3.87
CA GLY A 194 0.91 -15.34 4.13
C GLY A 194 2.01 -15.09 5.14
N CYS A 195 2.33 -13.81 5.33
CA CYS A 195 3.34 -13.35 6.27
C CYS A 195 2.66 -12.89 7.55
N THR A 196 3.19 -13.25 8.72
CA THR A 196 2.55 -12.89 10.00
C THR A 196 2.49 -11.36 10.19
N ALA A 197 3.47 -10.64 9.66
CA ALA A 197 3.54 -9.18 9.56
C ALA A 197 2.25 -8.59 8.98
N GLU A 198 1.74 -9.20 7.91
CA GLU A 198 0.52 -8.78 7.23
C GLU A 198 -0.69 -8.78 8.19
N ALA A 199 -0.83 -9.86 8.96
CA ALA A 199 -1.91 -9.99 9.93
C ALA A 199 -1.70 -9.08 11.15
N MET A 200 -0.47 -8.95 11.64
CA MET A 200 -0.18 -8.04 12.76
C MET A 200 -0.50 -6.58 12.39
N GLU A 201 -0.14 -6.14 11.18
CA GLU A 201 -0.50 -4.83 10.64
C GLU A 201 -2.02 -4.67 10.54
N ASP A 202 -2.73 -5.68 10.02
CA ASP A 202 -4.19 -5.61 9.88
C ASP A 202 -4.93 -5.60 11.23
N PHE A 203 -4.31 -6.14 12.28
CA PHE A 203 -4.90 -6.17 13.63
C PHE A 203 -4.54 -4.95 14.47
N THR A 204 -3.52 -4.19 14.09
CA THR A 204 -2.94 -3.18 15.00
C THR A 204 -2.62 -1.85 14.32
N GLY A 205 -2.61 -1.78 13.00
CA GLY A 205 -2.03 -0.64 12.27
C GLY A 205 -0.53 -0.45 12.53
N GLY A 206 0.11 -1.43 13.17
CA GLY A 206 1.52 -1.39 13.55
C GLY A 206 2.48 -1.44 12.36
N LEU A 207 3.75 -1.26 12.67
CA LEU A 207 4.86 -1.35 11.73
C LEU A 207 5.69 -2.60 12.04
N THR A 208 5.81 -3.50 11.07
CA THR A 208 6.55 -4.75 11.26
C THR A 208 7.98 -4.63 10.74
N GLU A 209 8.95 -4.82 11.64
CA GLU A 209 10.36 -5.01 11.29
C GLU A 209 10.66 -6.51 11.18
N LEU A 210 11.42 -6.88 10.14
CA LEU A 210 11.84 -8.26 9.89
C LEU A 210 13.31 -8.41 10.24
N VAL A 211 13.63 -9.44 11.02
CA VAL A 211 15.00 -9.73 11.49
C VAL A 211 15.39 -11.13 11.03
N ASP A 212 16.43 -11.20 10.19
CA ASP A 212 17.12 -12.45 9.87
C ASP A 212 17.82 -12.99 11.13
N LEU A 213 17.54 -14.24 11.48
CA LEU A 213 18.18 -14.94 12.59
C LEU A 213 19.46 -15.68 12.13
N GLY A 214 19.97 -16.59 12.96
CA GLY A 214 21.24 -17.26 12.71
C GLY A 214 22.44 -16.30 12.71
N ALA A 215 23.36 -16.48 11.76
CA ALA A 215 24.61 -15.73 11.70
C ALA A 215 24.45 -14.22 11.42
N LYS A 216 23.27 -13.80 10.93
CA LYS A 216 22.96 -12.38 10.65
C LYS A 216 22.25 -11.68 11.81
N ALA A 217 21.89 -12.41 12.87
CA ALA A 217 21.15 -11.85 13.99
C ALA A 217 21.93 -10.71 14.68
N PRO A 218 21.28 -9.59 15.03
CA PRO A 218 21.91 -8.52 15.80
C PRO A 218 22.46 -9.04 17.14
N THR A 219 23.66 -8.60 17.54
CA THR A 219 24.29 -9.07 18.78
C THR A 219 23.51 -8.70 20.05
N ASN A 220 22.71 -7.63 19.98
CA ASN A 220 21.85 -7.14 21.05
C ASN A 220 20.38 -7.57 20.90
N LEU A 221 20.07 -8.55 20.02
CA LEU A 221 18.70 -8.94 19.68
C LEU A 221 17.84 -9.31 20.91
N PHE A 222 18.38 -10.04 21.88
CA PHE A 222 17.63 -10.38 23.10
C PHE A 222 17.06 -9.14 23.81
N GLY A 223 17.88 -8.10 23.99
CA GLY A 223 17.44 -6.85 24.60
C GLY A 223 16.43 -6.09 23.74
N ILE A 224 16.56 -6.16 22.41
CA ILE A 224 15.55 -5.61 21.49
C ILE A 224 14.21 -6.31 21.70
N MET A 225 14.20 -7.64 21.79
CA MET A 225 12.98 -8.43 22.00
C MET A 225 12.36 -8.17 23.38
N GLU A 226 13.17 -8.08 24.45
CA GLU A 226 12.67 -7.69 25.78
C GLU A 226 12.04 -6.31 25.77
N HIS A 227 12.66 -5.33 25.11
CA HIS A 227 12.09 -3.99 24.96
C HIS A 227 10.80 -3.99 24.13
N ALA A 228 10.72 -4.83 23.09
CA ALA A 228 9.52 -5.00 22.28
C ALA A 228 8.36 -5.57 23.12
N LEU A 229 8.59 -6.64 23.90
CA LEU A 229 7.60 -7.24 24.79
C LEU A 229 7.08 -6.22 25.82
N ASN A 230 7.99 -5.46 26.45
CA ASN A 230 7.67 -4.42 27.43
C ASN A 230 6.87 -3.25 26.83
N ARG A 231 6.92 -3.07 25.50
CA ARG A 231 6.16 -2.05 24.75
C ARG A 231 4.89 -2.62 24.11
N ALA A 232 4.48 -3.83 24.50
CA ALA A 232 3.34 -4.53 23.92
C ALA A 232 3.45 -4.73 22.40
N SER A 233 4.66 -4.84 21.86
CA SER A 233 4.87 -5.20 20.46
C SER A 233 4.52 -6.66 20.24
N LEU A 234 3.86 -6.95 19.12
CA LEU A 234 3.53 -8.33 18.74
C LEU A 234 4.78 -8.95 18.11
N MET A 235 5.00 -10.22 18.42
CA MET A 235 6.18 -10.93 17.94
C MET A 235 5.80 -12.32 17.46
N ALA A 236 6.37 -12.69 16.32
CA ALA A 236 6.26 -14.01 15.75
C ALA A 236 7.57 -14.39 15.07
N CYS A 237 7.74 -15.67 14.83
CA CYS A 237 8.93 -16.22 14.22
C CYS A 237 8.60 -17.41 13.36
N SER A 238 9.50 -17.76 12.47
CA SER A 238 9.33 -18.89 11.56
C SER A 238 10.67 -19.51 11.21
N ILE A 239 10.58 -20.75 10.73
CA ILE A 239 11.70 -21.50 10.17
C ILE A 239 11.45 -21.59 8.67
N ASP A 240 12.43 -21.17 7.87
CA ASP A 240 12.33 -21.27 6.42
C ASP A 240 12.22 -22.75 6.01
N ALA A 241 11.35 -23.03 5.05
CA ALA A 241 11.17 -24.34 4.43
C ALA A 241 11.38 -24.25 2.92
N ASP A 242 11.72 -25.38 2.32
CA ASP A 242 11.50 -25.54 0.88
C ASP A 242 9.99 -25.39 0.57
N PRO A 243 9.60 -24.75 -0.54
CA PRO A 243 8.20 -24.64 -0.93
C PRO A 243 7.44 -25.98 -1.03
N HIS A 244 8.14 -27.10 -1.18
CA HIS A 244 7.57 -28.45 -1.19
C HIS A 244 7.47 -29.10 0.21
N GLU A 245 8.06 -28.48 1.23
CA GLU A 245 8.15 -28.96 2.62
C GLU A 245 7.50 -27.99 3.62
N ILE A 246 6.46 -27.27 3.19
CA ILE A 246 5.69 -26.38 4.06
C ILE A 246 4.96 -27.21 5.12
N GLU A 247 5.04 -26.78 6.38
CA GLU A 247 4.46 -27.45 7.53
C GLU A 247 5.02 -28.87 7.75
N ALA A 248 6.29 -29.11 7.36
CA ALA A 248 6.99 -30.39 7.55
C ALA A 248 7.69 -30.48 8.91
N ASN A 249 7.87 -31.71 9.40
CA ASN A 249 8.61 -31.97 10.64
C ASN A 249 10.09 -31.62 10.50
N GLY A 250 10.52 -30.64 11.28
CA GLY A 250 11.91 -30.24 11.47
C GLY A 250 12.57 -30.93 12.67
N PRO A 251 13.77 -30.46 13.06
CA PRO A 251 14.52 -31.03 14.16
C PRO A 251 13.81 -30.81 15.50
N LEU A 252 13.89 -31.80 16.39
CA LEU A 252 13.47 -31.70 17.79
C LEU A 252 12.00 -31.26 17.98
N GLY A 253 11.12 -31.56 17.03
CA GLY A 253 9.67 -31.27 17.12
C GLY A 253 9.27 -29.89 16.59
N LEU A 254 10.23 -29.09 16.10
CA LEU A 254 9.91 -27.85 15.39
C LEU A 254 9.36 -28.15 14.00
N ILE A 255 8.53 -27.25 13.46
CA ILE A 255 7.87 -27.38 12.16
C ILE A 255 8.43 -26.31 11.21
N LEU A 256 8.82 -26.74 10.01
CA LEU A 256 9.36 -25.89 8.96
C LEU A 256 8.22 -25.20 8.19
N GLY A 257 8.44 -23.97 7.73
CA GLY A 257 7.45 -23.24 6.92
C GLY A 257 6.19 -22.88 7.71
N HIS A 258 6.31 -22.78 9.03
CA HIS A 258 5.21 -22.56 9.96
C HIS A 258 5.48 -21.34 10.84
N ALA A 259 4.41 -20.66 11.28
CA ALA A 259 4.48 -19.45 12.08
C ALA A 259 4.28 -19.76 13.57
N TYR A 260 5.18 -19.27 14.41
CA TYR A 260 5.14 -19.38 15.87
C TYR A 260 4.98 -18.01 16.51
N SER A 261 4.20 -17.92 17.58
CA SER A 261 4.11 -16.69 18.38
C SER A 261 5.20 -16.66 19.44
N VAL A 262 5.81 -15.50 19.69
CA VAL A 262 6.68 -15.28 20.86
C VAL A 262 5.81 -14.74 21.99
N THR A 263 5.64 -15.51 23.07
CA THR A 263 4.66 -15.18 24.14
C THR A 263 5.29 -14.67 25.42
N ASP A 264 6.57 -14.97 25.67
CA ASP A 264 7.30 -14.42 26.81
C ASP A 264 8.82 -14.49 26.56
N ILE A 265 9.58 -13.59 27.19
CA ILE A 265 11.04 -13.52 27.12
C ILE A 265 11.54 -13.18 28.51
N ARG A 266 12.40 -14.03 29.07
CA ARG A 266 12.89 -13.84 30.43
C ARG A 266 14.34 -14.24 30.60
N GLN A 267 15.01 -13.49 31.45
CA GLN A 267 16.28 -13.87 32.04
C GLN A 267 16.03 -14.54 33.41
N VAL A 268 16.45 -15.79 33.56
CA VAL A 268 16.25 -16.60 34.77
C VAL A 268 17.57 -16.86 35.48
N HIS A 269 17.59 -16.79 36.80
CA HIS A 269 18.79 -17.09 37.59
C HIS A 269 18.87 -18.57 37.89
N THR A 270 20.08 -19.13 37.74
CA THR A 270 20.33 -20.55 38.04
C THR A 270 20.64 -20.77 39.52
N ASN A 271 20.67 -22.02 39.95
CA ASN A 271 21.15 -22.41 41.28
C ASN A 271 22.65 -22.10 41.51
N TYR A 272 23.44 -21.90 40.44
CA TYR A 272 24.89 -21.78 40.49
C TYR A 272 25.36 -20.31 40.39
N GLY A 273 25.10 -19.53 41.44
CA GLY A 273 25.66 -18.17 41.58
C GLY A 273 25.03 -17.13 40.66
N SER A 274 25.85 -16.23 40.11
CA SER A 274 25.42 -15.06 39.31
C SER A 274 25.14 -15.37 37.84
N GLN A 275 25.06 -16.65 37.46
CA GLN A 275 24.76 -17.03 36.10
C GLN A 275 23.25 -16.98 35.84
N SER A 276 22.89 -16.22 34.82
CA SER A 276 21.53 -16.11 34.31
C SER A 276 21.43 -16.73 32.92
N ILE A 277 20.29 -17.35 32.63
CA ILE A 277 19.99 -17.95 31.33
C ILE A 277 18.90 -17.12 30.65
N ARG A 278 19.09 -16.87 29.35
CA ARG A 278 18.14 -16.17 28.50
C ARG A 278 17.19 -17.18 27.87
N LEU A 279 15.91 -17.10 28.21
CA LEU A 279 14.88 -18.01 27.74
C LEU A 279 13.82 -17.24 26.93
N ILE A 280 13.32 -17.89 25.89
CA ILE A 280 12.17 -17.44 25.10
C ILE A 280 11.08 -18.50 25.20
N ARG A 281 9.83 -18.06 25.38
CA ARG A 281 8.65 -18.91 25.25
C ARG A 281 8.00 -18.68 23.89
N LEU A 282 7.84 -19.77 23.16
CA LEU A 282 7.16 -19.80 21.87
C LEU A 282 5.86 -20.58 21.98
N ARG A 283 4.94 -20.33 21.05
CA ARG A 283 3.70 -21.11 20.91
C ARG A 283 3.56 -21.64 19.48
N ASN A 284 3.29 -22.93 19.36
CA ASN A 284 2.83 -23.57 18.14
C ASN A 284 1.28 -23.45 18.01
N PRO A 285 0.75 -22.79 16.95
CA PRO A 285 -0.66 -22.77 16.59
C PRO A 285 -1.39 -24.12 16.55
N TRP A 286 -0.70 -25.21 16.23
CA TRP A 286 -1.26 -26.56 16.18
C TRP A 286 -1.56 -27.13 17.57
N GLY A 287 -1.13 -26.43 18.62
CA GLY A 287 -1.22 -26.90 19.99
C GLY A 287 -0.30 -28.11 20.19
N ASN A 288 -0.86 -29.13 20.84
CA ASN A 288 -0.13 -30.20 21.50
C ASN A 288 0.53 -31.22 20.56
N GLU A 289 0.32 -31.12 19.25
CA GLU A 289 0.79 -32.14 18.30
C GLU A 289 2.30 -32.09 18.05
N SER A 290 2.96 -30.95 18.28
CA SER A 290 4.39 -30.76 17.97
C SER A 290 5.01 -29.62 18.77
N GLU A 291 5.64 -29.96 19.90
CA GLU A 291 6.40 -29.03 20.74
C GLU A 291 7.91 -29.32 20.69
N TRP A 292 8.70 -28.33 21.07
CA TRP A 292 10.14 -28.47 21.21
C TRP A 292 10.50 -29.57 22.21
N SER A 293 11.41 -30.46 21.81
CA SER A 293 11.87 -31.61 22.62
C SER A 293 13.35 -31.50 23.06
N GLY A 294 14.00 -30.37 22.78
CA GLY A 294 15.37 -30.11 23.21
C GLY A 294 15.48 -29.55 24.64
N PRO A 295 16.62 -28.93 24.99
CA PRO A 295 16.82 -28.28 26.28
C PRO A 295 15.73 -27.25 26.58
N TRP A 296 15.28 -27.19 27.84
CA TRP A 296 14.21 -26.31 28.33
C TRP A 296 12.78 -26.64 27.84
N SER A 297 12.59 -27.69 27.06
CA SER A 297 11.28 -28.28 26.81
C SER A 297 10.56 -28.65 28.12
N ASP A 298 9.25 -28.90 28.06
CA ASP A 298 8.42 -29.11 29.25
C ASP A 298 8.90 -30.28 30.13
N GLN A 299 9.44 -31.34 29.51
CA GLN A 299 9.96 -32.51 30.23
C GLN A 299 11.49 -32.47 30.44
N SER A 300 12.13 -31.34 30.13
CA SER A 300 13.58 -31.15 30.19
C SER A 300 14.13 -31.23 31.62
N ARG A 301 15.32 -31.83 31.77
CA ARG A 301 16.00 -31.95 33.07
C ARG A 301 16.63 -30.64 33.52
N GLU A 302 16.89 -29.74 32.59
CA GLU A 302 17.52 -28.44 32.76
C GLU A 302 16.73 -27.57 33.73
N TRP A 303 15.41 -27.72 33.78
CA TRP A 303 14.55 -27.07 34.77
C TRP A 303 14.99 -27.32 36.21
N ARG A 304 15.62 -28.47 36.52
CA ARG A 304 16.17 -28.79 37.86
C ARG A 304 17.23 -27.79 38.33
N ASN A 305 17.88 -27.09 37.40
CA ASN A 305 18.89 -26.07 37.68
C ASN A 305 18.29 -24.70 38.02
N ILE A 306 16.98 -24.53 37.92
CA ILE A 306 16.27 -23.28 38.27
C ILE A 306 15.60 -23.43 39.64
N PRO A 307 15.79 -22.48 40.57
CA PRO A 307 15.14 -22.47 41.88
C PRO A 307 13.59 -22.53 41.77
N PRO A 308 12.88 -23.16 42.73
CA PRO A 308 11.42 -23.21 42.72
C PRO A 308 10.74 -21.83 42.68
N ASP A 309 11.29 -20.83 43.39
CA ASP A 309 10.75 -19.46 43.40
C ASP A 309 10.91 -18.77 42.04
N GLU A 310 11.99 -19.05 41.32
CA GLU A 310 12.24 -18.60 39.95
C GLU A 310 11.20 -19.21 38.99
N ARG A 311 10.96 -20.53 39.08
CA ARG A 311 9.94 -21.21 38.26
C ARG A 311 8.55 -20.63 38.50
N LYS A 312 8.21 -20.36 39.76
CA LYS A 312 6.95 -19.69 40.12
C LYS A 312 6.88 -18.27 39.58
N ARG A 313 7.99 -17.50 39.64
CA ARG A 313 8.03 -16.13 39.09
C ARG A 313 7.81 -16.11 37.58
N ILE A 314 8.40 -17.06 36.84
CA ILE A 314 8.17 -17.19 35.41
C ILE A 314 6.79 -17.72 35.04
N GLY A 315 5.99 -18.13 36.04
CA GLY A 315 4.68 -18.73 35.81
C GLY A 315 4.81 -20.04 35.03
N LEU A 316 5.88 -20.81 35.30
CA LEU A 316 6.15 -22.05 34.61
C LEU A 316 5.00 -23.03 34.83
N THR A 317 4.28 -23.32 33.76
CA THR A 317 3.34 -24.43 33.64
C THR A 317 3.97 -25.47 32.73
N PHE A 318 3.60 -26.73 32.94
CA PHE A 318 3.97 -27.86 32.08
C PHE A 318 2.67 -28.46 31.57
N ASP A 319 1.93 -27.61 30.86
CA ASP A 319 0.63 -27.94 30.31
C ASP A 319 0.82 -28.28 28.83
N GLU A 320 0.17 -29.32 28.34
CA GLU A 320 0.17 -29.62 26.91
C GLU A 320 -0.74 -28.59 26.23
N ASP A 321 -0.17 -27.46 25.82
CA ASP A 321 -0.92 -26.30 25.31
C ASP A 321 -0.32 -25.69 24.02
N GLY A 322 0.75 -26.30 23.50
CA GLY A 322 1.52 -25.86 22.34
C GLY A 322 2.60 -24.83 22.67
N GLU A 323 2.69 -24.36 23.92
CA GLU A 323 3.78 -23.51 24.36
C GLU A 323 4.99 -24.31 24.82
N PHE A 324 6.17 -23.76 24.60
CA PHE A 324 7.40 -24.34 25.12
C PHE A 324 8.44 -23.25 25.32
N TRP A 325 9.36 -23.49 26.26
CA TRP A 325 10.54 -22.66 26.43
C TRP A 325 11.74 -23.24 25.68
N MET A 326 12.61 -22.35 25.22
CA MET A 326 13.93 -22.72 24.72
C MET A 326 14.96 -21.66 25.09
N SER A 327 16.24 -22.00 24.99
CA SER A 327 17.29 -21.00 25.18
C SER A 327 17.28 -19.99 24.03
N PHE A 328 17.65 -18.73 24.30
CA PHE A 328 17.80 -17.72 23.26
C PHE A 328 18.81 -18.15 22.18
N ASP A 329 19.87 -18.84 22.59
CA ASP A 329 20.91 -19.30 21.67
C ASP A 329 20.38 -20.41 20.74
N ASP A 330 19.56 -21.34 21.25
CA ASP A 330 18.83 -22.32 20.43
C ASP A 330 17.82 -21.64 19.51
N PHE A 331 17.07 -20.65 20.01
CA PHE A 331 16.13 -19.88 19.21
C PHE A 331 16.81 -19.25 17.98
N VAL A 332 17.91 -18.52 18.19
CA VAL A 332 18.68 -17.91 17.09
C VAL A 332 19.29 -18.96 16.16
N HIS A 333 19.60 -20.15 16.67
CA HIS A 333 20.18 -21.24 15.88
C HIS A 333 19.15 -21.95 14.99
N TYR A 334 17.97 -22.27 15.52
CA TYR A 334 16.97 -23.09 14.83
C TYR A 334 15.96 -22.28 14.01
N PHE A 335 15.64 -21.05 14.42
CA PHE A 335 14.70 -20.20 13.69
C PHE A 335 15.41 -19.34 12.64
N SER A 336 14.70 -19.06 11.54
CA SER A 336 15.23 -18.31 10.41
C SER A 336 14.87 -16.84 10.46
N ARG A 337 13.65 -16.52 10.90
CA ARG A 337 13.11 -15.14 10.88
C ARG A 337 12.37 -14.81 12.15
N LEU A 338 12.51 -13.57 12.58
CA LEU A 338 11.72 -12.93 13.63
C LEU A 338 11.01 -11.71 13.05
N GLU A 339 9.74 -11.57 13.36
CA GLU A 339 8.87 -10.47 12.95
C GLU A 339 8.48 -9.69 14.21
N LEU A 340 8.80 -8.40 14.24
CA LEU A 340 8.57 -7.49 15.35
C LEU A 340 7.58 -6.40 14.92
N CYS A 341 6.32 -6.52 15.29
CA CYS A 341 5.31 -5.50 14.99
C CYS A 341 5.21 -4.48 16.13
N HIS A 342 5.73 -3.29 15.88
CA HIS A 342 5.66 -2.16 16.77
C HIS A 342 4.31 -1.44 16.62
N LEU A 343 3.63 -1.20 17.74
CA LEU A 343 2.35 -0.51 17.74
C LEU A 343 2.51 0.92 17.23
N GLY A 344 1.69 1.30 16.26
CA GLY A 344 1.65 2.67 15.74
C GLY A 344 1.07 3.66 16.76
N PRO A 345 1.17 4.98 16.52
CA PRO A 345 0.70 6.02 17.44
C PRO A 345 -0.79 5.88 17.78
N GLU A 346 -1.59 5.43 16.80
CA GLU A 346 -3.02 5.15 16.94
C GLU A 346 -3.30 4.03 17.95
N SER A 347 -2.41 3.03 18.04
CA SER A 347 -2.55 1.87 18.91
C SER A 347 -1.86 2.04 20.27
N ILE A 348 -0.86 2.93 20.36
CA ILE A 348 -0.16 3.25 21.62
C ILE A 348 -1.11 3.79 22.69
N ALA A 349 -2.19 4.48 22.29
CA ALA A 349 -3.22 4.96 23.21
C ALA A 349 -3.83 3.84 24.07
N TYR A 350 -3.80 2.59 23.58
CA TYR A 350 -4.40 1.42 24.21
C TYR A 350 -3.37 0.52 24.94
N SER A 351 -2.08 0.85 24.95
CA SER A 351 -1.07 0.02 25.60
C SER A 351 -1.30 -0.09 27.12
N PRO A 352 -1.55 -1.29 27.67
CA PRO A 352 -1.79 -1.48 29.09
C PRO A 352 -0.47 -1.37 29.86
N GLY A 353 -0.38 -0.39 30.76
CA GLY A 353 0.63 -0.40 31.80
C GLY A 353 0.92 0.97 32.41
N PRO A 354 1.42 1.01 33.67
CA PRO A 354 1.99 2.22 34.23
C PRO A 354 3.18 2.70 33.41
N ALA A 355 3.71 1.88 32.49
CA ALA A 355 4.61 2.33 31.44
C ALA A 355 4.01 3.53 30.70
N ASN A 356 2.77 3.58 30.21
CA ASN A 356 2.37 4.79 29.47
C ASN A 356 2.26 6.06 30.35
N ARG A 357 2.10 5.93 31.67
CA ARG A 357 2.12 7.09 32.61
C ARG A 357 3.50 7.40 33.21
N ARG A 358 4.44 6.44 33.28
CA ARG A 358 5.80 6.62 33.83
C ARG A 358 6.88 6.66 32.76
N CYS A 359 6.62 6.05 31.63
CA CYS A 359 7.40 6.12 30.42
C CYS A 359 7.03 7.46 29.79
N ASN A 360 7.66 8.53 30.26
CA ASN A 360 7.86 9.75 29.46
C ASN A 360 8.65 9.46 28.16
N LYS A 361 8.74 8.20 27.69
CA LYS A 361 9.36 7.86 26.41
C LYS A 361 8.35 8.22 25.33
N ARG A 362 8.64 9.37 24.73
CA ARG A 362 8.33 9.83 23.38
C ARG A 362 7.53 8.83 22.55
N GLN A 363 6.33 9.26 22.19
CA GLN A 363 5.51 8.63 21.18
C GLN A 363 6.16 8.89 19.82
N TRP A 364 6.25 7.84 18.98
CA TRP A 364 6.59 8.05 17.58
C TRP A 364 5.51 8.91 16.94
N GLU A 365 5.91 9.87 16.12
CA GLU A 365 5.00 10.55 15.20
C GLU A 365 5.01 9.77 13.88
N MET A 366 3.86 9.66 13.24
CA MET A 366 3.72 8.96 11.96
C MET A 366 3.08 9.91 10.94
N VAL A 367 3.68 10.02 9.76
CA VAL A 367 3.03 10.58 8.57
C VAL A 367 2.79 9.48 7.55
N CYS A 368 1.59 9.44 7.00
CA CYS A 368 1.19 8.52 5.95
C CYS A 368 0.95 9.28 4.66
N GLU A 369 1.63 8.87 3.59
CA GLU A 369 1.42 9.37 2.23
C GLU A 369 0.85 8.26 1.37
N GLU A 370 -0.11 8.60 0.51
CA GLU A 370 -0.63 7.68 -0.50
C GLU A 370 0.05 7.93 -1.84
N GLY A 371 0.38 6.87 -2.56
CA GLY A 371 0.96 6.99 -3.89
C GLY A 371 0.60 5.82 -4.79
N GLU A 372 1.00 5.93 -6.06
CA GLU A 372 0.81 4.88 -7.05
C GLU A 372 1.94 4.86 -8.09
N TRP A 373 2.37 3.66 -8.45
CA TRP A 373 3.20 3.42 -9.61
C TRP A 373 2.29 3.15 -10.81
N LEU A 374 2.37 4.03 -11.80
CA LEU A 374 1.58 3.97 -13.02
C LEU A 374 2.47 3.63 -14.20
N ARG A 375 2.03 2.66 -15.00
CA ARG A 375 2.74 2.26 -16.21
C ARG A 375 2.91 3.48 -17.10
N ASN A 376 4.08 3.57 -17.73
CA ASN A 376 4.47 4.64 -18.66
C ASN A 376 4.50 6.05 -18.02
N SER A 377 4.42 6.14 -16.69
CA SER A 377 4.36 7.41 -15.97
C SER A 377 5.23 7.35 -14.71
N THR A 378 4.66 7.00 -13.55
CA THR A 378 5.36 7.00 -12.26
C THR A 378 5.97 5.66 -11.87
N ALA A 379 5.78 4.60 -12.65
CA ALA A 379 6.41 3.29 -12.43
C ALA A 379 7.84 3.25 -12.98
N GLY A 380 8.75 4.03 -12.37
CA GLY A 380 10.10 4.25 -12.87
C GLY A 380 11.11 3.11 -12.65
N GLY A 381 10.79 2.15 -11.79
CA GLY A 381 11.71 1.08 -11.39
C GLY A 381 12.82 1.56 -10.46
N CYS A 382 13.74 0.66 -10.07
CA CYS A 382 14.82 0.98 -9.12
C CYS A 382 16.01 1.72 -9.77
N THR A 383 17.06 2.04 -8.99
CA THR A 383 18.23 2.80 -9.45
C THR A 383 19.03 2.14 -10.58
N ASN A 384 18.80 0.85 -10.85
CA ASN A 384 19.36 0.14 -12.00
C ASN A 384 18.81 0.66 -13.35
N PHE A 385 17.71 1.42 -13.32
CA PHE A 385 17.06 2.02 -14.48
C PHE A 385 17.17 3.55 -14.42
N PRO A 386 18.37 4.14 -14.59
CA PRO A 386 18.60 5.58 -14.40
C PRO A 386 17.78 6.47 -15.35
N ASN A 387 17.35 5.92 -16.48
CA ASN A 387 16.53 6.62 -17.47
C ASN A 387 15.06 6.78 -17.06
N THR A 388 14.60 6.04 -16.05
CA THR A 388 13.18 6.06 -15.63
C THR A 388 13.05 6.24 -14.12
N PHE A 389 14.09 5.96 -13.32
CA PHE A 389 14.07 6.05 -11.86
C PHE A 389 13.56 7.40 -11.33
N TYR A 390 13.96 8.52 -11.96
CA TYR A 390 13.56 9.86 -11.54
C TYR A 390 12.06 10.15 -11.74
N MET A 391 11.34 9.30 -12.47
CA MET A 391 9.90 9.42 -12.68
C MET A 391 9.07 8.80 -11.55
N ASN A 392 9.68 8.01 -10.66
CA ASN A 392 9.00 7.51 -9.48
C ASN A 392 8.45 8.67 -8.63
N PRO A 393 7.38 8.43 -7.85
CA PRO A 393 6.91 9.40 -6.86
C PRO A 393 8.05 9.83 -5.93
N GLN A 394 8.07 11.10 -5.56
CA GLN A 394 9.16 11.69 -4.80
C GLN A 394 8.58 12.36 -3.55
N PHE A 395 8.89 11.85 -2.35
CA PHE A 395 8.34 12.40 -1.11
C PHE A 395 9.40 13.13 -0.32
N HIS A 396 9.21 14.44 -0.13
CA HIS A 396 10.08 15.23 0.72
C HIS A 396 9.81 14.90 2.19
N VAL A 397 10.88 14.82 2.99
CA VAL A 397 10.81 14.66 4.45
C VAL A 397 11.92 15.45 5.12
N GLU A 398 11.61 16.05 6.26
CA GLU A 398 12.57 16.79 7.08
C GLU A 398 12.92 16.01 8.36
N VAL A 399 14.22 15.80 8.60
CA VAL A 399 14.74 15.36 9.90
C VAL A 399 15.13 16.62 10.66
N VAL A 400 14.28 17.05 11.60
CA VAL A 400 14.39 18.36 12.24
C VAL A 400 15.58 18.46 13.19
N ASP A 401 15.77 17.44 14.03
CA ASP A 401 16.82 17.46 15.06
C ASP A 401 17.31 16.05 15.42
N PRO A 402 18.49 15.95 16.07
CA PRO A 402 18.97 14.69 16.60
C PRO A 402 18.04 14.13 17.67
N ASP A 403 17.97 12.80 17.76
CA ASP A 403 17.25 12.15 18.85
C ASP A 403 17.91 12.55 20.19
N GLU A 404 17.12 13.00 21.18
CA GLU A 404 17.70 13.52 22.44
C GLU A 404 18.49 12.48 23.24
N SER A 405 18.27 11.20 22.95
CA SER A 405 19.01 10.09 23.55
C SER A 405 20.31 9.74 22.83
N ASP A 406 20.57 10.30 21.65
CA ASP A 406 21.75 10.02 20.84
C ASP A 406 22.84 11.10 21.02
N GLU A 407 24.03 10.69 21.44
CA GLU A 407 25.22 11.56 21.51
C GLU A 407 25.78 11.89 20.12
N ASP A 408 25.43 11.08 19.10
CA ASP A 408 26.03 11.12 17.77
C ASP A 408 25.50 12.27 16.89
N GLY A 409 24.40 12.93 17.30
CA GLY A 409 23.80 14.04 16.55
C GLY A 409 22.98 13.62 15.33
N TYR A 410 22.43 12.40 15.32
CA TYR A 410 21.56 11.87 14.26
C TYR A 410 20.12 11.77 14.76
N GLY A 411 19.15 11.92 13.85
CA GLY A 411 17.75 11.62 14.08
C GLY A 411 17.37 10.27 13.46
N THR A 412 16.41 9.57 14.07
CA THR A 412 15.91 8.29 13.56
C THR A 412 14.70 8.50 12.65
N LEU A 413 14.77 7.90 11.46
CA LEU A 413 13.69 7.82 10.50
C LEU A 413 13.39 6.34 10.19
N VAL A 414 12.16 5.89 10.46
CA VAL A 414 11.70 4.56 10.05
C VAL A 414 10.74 4.71 8.89
N VAL A 415 11.00 3.99 7.80
CA VAL A 415 10.22 4.08 6.57
C VAL A 415 9.63 2.72 6.25
N GLY A 416 8.30 2.65 6.22
CA GLY A 416 7.50 1.52 5.76
C GLY A 416 6.87 1.82 4.40
N LEU A 417 7.12 0.99 3.39
CA LEU A 417 6.50 1.10 2.07
C LEU A 417 5.59 -0.11 1.84
N MET A 418 4.28 0.11 1.84
CA MET A 418 3.25 -0.93 1.80
C MET A 418 2.44 -0.88 0.49
N GLN A 419 2.33 -1.99 -0.24
CA GLN A 419 1.47 -2.11 -1.42
C GLN A 419 0.01 -2.40 -1.02
N LYS A 420 -0.94 -1.84 -1.76
CA LYS A 420 -2.38 -1.91 -1.45
C LYS A 420 -3.15 -2.91 -2.31
N GLY A 421 -4.03 -3.67 -1.67
CA GLY A 421 -5.16 -4.36 -2.32
C GLY A 421 -4.78 -5.52 -3.25
N LEU A 422 -3.65 -6.19 -3.01
CA LEU A 422 -3.17 -7.29 -3.86
C LEU A 422 -3.75 -8.65 -3.43
N ARG A 423 -3.88 -8.92 -2.13
CA ARG A 423 -4.41 -10.20 -1.61
C ARG A 423 -5.86 -10.43 -2.01
N GLU A 424 -6.69 -9.40 -1.92
CA GLU A 424 -8.12 -9.47 -2.29
C GLU A 424 -8.32 -9.74 -3.80
N LYS A 425 -7.29 -9.47 -4.60
CA LYS A 425 -7.28 -9.72 -6.05
C LYS A 425 -6.56 -11.01 -6.42
N HIS A 426 -6.05 -11.76 -5.43
CA HIS A 426 -5.18 -12.91 -5.63
C HIS A 426 -3.97 -12.60 -6.54
N VAL A 427 -3.38 -11.41 -6.36
CA VAL A 427 -2.21 -10.94 -7.10
C VAL A 427 -0.99 -11.00 -6.18
N GLU A 428 0.11 -11.55 -6.68
CA GLU A 428 1.37 -11.56 -5.95
C GLU A 428 1.96 -10.15 -5.81
N PRO A 429 2.58 -9.82 -4.66
CA PRO A 429 3.25 -8.54 -4.47
C PRO A 429 4.41 -8.36 -5.43
N HIS A 430 4.58 -7.13 -5.94
CA HIS A 430 5.77 -6.79 -6.71
C HIS A 430 6.98 -6.72 -5.76
N VAL A 431 8.17 -6.87 -6.32
CA VAL A 431 9.41 -6.59 -5.59
C VAL A 431 9.52 -5.08 -5.38
N ILE A 432 9.46 -4.61 -4.14
CA ILE A 432 9.49 -3.18 -3.80
C ILE A 432 10.69 -2.81 -2.95
N GLY A 433 11.04 -1.54 -3.01
CA GLY A 433 12.03 -0.91 -2.16
C GLY A 433 11.91 0.60 -2.21
N TYR A 434 12.75 1.28 -1.43
CA TYR A 434 12.88 2.73 -1.51
C TYR A 434 14.32 3.17 -1.40
N SER A 435 14.60 4.37 -1.88
CA SER A 435 15.89 5.04 -1.71
C SER A 435 15.69 6.43 -1.15
N VAL A 436 16.55 6.81 -0.20
CA VAL A 436 16.54 8.12 0.45
C VAL A 436 17.74 8.91 -0.03
N PHE A 437 17.51 10.13 -0.50
CA PHE A 437 18.56 11.04 -0.95
C PHE A 437 18.53 12.31 -0.12
N ARG A 438 19.71 12.82 0.22
CA ARG A 438 19.81 14.12 0.89
C ARG A 438 19.61 15.23 -0.15
N MET A 439 18.74 16.19 0.15
CA MET A 439 18.54 17.33 -0.72
C MET A 439 19.59 18.41 -0.44
N PRO A 440 20.35 18.89 -1.45
CA PRO A 440 21.22 20.03 -1.28
C PRO A 440 20.39 21.30 -1.05
N PRO A 441 20.93 22.33 -0.38
CA PRO A 441 20.23 23.60 -0.16
C PRO A 441 19.82 24.31 -1.47
N SER A 442 20.47 23.98 -2.59
CA SER A 442 20.16 24.51 -3.92
C SER A 442 19.05 23.74 -4.65
N ALA A 443 18.51 22.67 -4.07
CA ALA A 443 17.44 21.89 -4.69
C ALA A 443 16.19 22.77 -4.87
N PRO A 444 15.43 22.58 -5.97
CA PRO A 444 14.23 23.36 -6.21
C PRO A 444 13.18 23.03 -5.13
N ASN A 445 12.58 24.08 -4.56
CA ASN A 445 11.59 23.90 -3.51
C ASN A 445 10.28 23.37 -4.10
N ASN A 446 9.76 22.30 -3.52
CA ASN A 446 8.51 21.63 -3.90
C ASN A 446 8.36 21.37 -5.42
N ARG A 447 9.42 20.90 -6.07
CA ARG A 447 9.39 20.48 -7.49
C ARG A 447 10.06 19.13 -7.66
N LEU A 448 9.63 18.41 -8.69
CA LEU A 448 10.23 17.13 -9.05
C LEU A 448 11.71 17.28 -9.39
N LEU A 449 12.53 16.47 -8.73
CA LEU A 449 13.95 16.34 -9.02
C LEU A 449 14.11 15.60 -10.36
N ASP A 450 15.07 16.05 -11.17
CA ASP A 450 15.27 15.52 -12.51
C ASP A 450 16.26 14.36 -12.56
N ARG A 451 16.40 13.77 -13.75
CA ARG A 451 17.37 12.70 -14.00
C ARG A 451 18.79 13.07 -13.55
N ARG A 452 19.20 14.32 -13.79
CA ARG A 452 20.56 14.79 -13.48
C ARG A 452 20.83 14.77 -11.98
N PHE A 453 19.84 15.13 -11.16
CA PHE A 453 19.96 15.04 -9.70
C PHE A 453 20.36 13.62 -9.25
N PHE A 454 19.62 12.59 -9.69
CA PHE A 454 19.84 11.21 -9.26
C PHE A 454 21.10 10.57 -9.88
N MET A 455 21.60 11.11 -10.99
CA MET A 455 22.89 10.69 -11.55
C MET A 455 24.10 11.24 -10.78
N ILE A 456 23.96 12.40 -10.15
CA ILE A 456 25.07 13.08 -9.44
C ILE A 456 25.08 12.72 -7.95
N ASN A 457 23.91 12.51 -7.34
CA ASN A 457 23.78 12.27 -5.91
C ASN A 457 23.54 10.79 -5.64
N SER A 458 24.33 10.20 -4.74
CA SER A 458 24.10 8.85 -4.23
C SER A 458 23.05 8.85 -3.12
N SER A 459 22.32 7.75 -2.98
CA SER A 459 21.41 7.57 -1.84
C SER A 459 22.19 7.48 -0.52
N VAL A 460 21.63 8.07 0.52
CA VAL A 460 22.17 8.06 1.89
C VAL A 460 21.62 6.89 2.71
N ALA A 461 20.45 6.41 2.34
CA ALA A 461 19.80 5.24 2.91
C ALA A 461 18.92 4.57 1.85
N ARG A 462 18.61 3.29 2.06
CA ARG A 462 17.76 2.49 1.19
C ARG A 462 16.99 1.48 2.04
N SER A 463 15.91 0.92 1.51
CA SER A 463 15.31 -0.26 2.13
C SER A 463 16.35 -1.37 2.32
N PRO A 464 16.26 -2.19 3.39
CA PRO A 464 17.27 -3.24 3.68
C PRO A 464 17.45 -4.23 2.52
N ALA A 465 16.36 -4.51 1.81
CA ALA A 465 16.36 -5.30 0.59
C ALA A 465 15.23 -4.80 -0.33
N PHE A 466 15.29 -5.26 -1.58
CA PHE A 466 14.16 -5.26 -2.49
C PHE A 466 13.45 -6.61 -2.36
N ILE A 467 12.19 -6.61 -1.94
CA ILE A 467 11.47 -7.81 -1.53
C ILE A 467 10.06 -7.83 -2.09
N ASN A 468 9.58 -9.01 -2.47
CA ASN A 468 8.20 -9.26 -2.89
C ASN A 468 7.31 -9.54 -1.67
N MET A 469 7.13 -8.53 -0.82
CA MET A 469 6.21 -8.59 0.31
C MET A 469 5.26 -7.41 0.27
N ARG A 470 4.17 -7.50 1.05
CA ARG A 470 3.20 -6.41 1.16
C ARG A 470 3.87 -5.13 1.62
N GLU A 471 4.74 -5.20 2.62
CA GLU A 471 5.47 -4.05 3.13
C GLU A 471 6.98 -4.34 3.28
N VAL A 472 7.79 -3.32 2.98
CA VAL A 472 9.20 -3.28 3.33
C VAL A 472 9.43 -2.16 4.35
N CYS A 473 10.04 -2.51 5.48
CA CYS A 473 10.37 -1.59 6.55
C CYS A 473 11.90 -1.41 6.67
N GLY A 474 12.36 -0.22 7.00
CA GLY A 474 13.76 0.02 7.34
C GLY A 474 13.96 1.23 8.24
N ARG A 475 14.89 1.10 9.18
CA ARG A 475 15.27 2.11 10.18
C ARG A 475 16.59 2.76 9.79
N HIS A 476 16.62 4.09 9.73
CA HIS A 476 17.77 4.87 9.27
C HIS A 476 18.14 5.95 10.28
N LYS A 477 19.43 6.07 10.59
CA LYS A 477 19.98 7.22 11.32
C LYS A 477 20.46 8.25 10.32
N LEU A 478 19.86 9.44 10.32
CA LEU A 478 20.14 10.51 9.37
C LEU A 478 20.53 11.80 10.10
N LYS A 479 21.46 12.58 9.56
CA LYS A 479 21.75 13.91 10.11
C LYS A 479 20.54 14.82 9.90
N PRO A 480 20.32 15.83 10.76
CA PRO A 480 19.30 16.82 10.52
C PRO A 480 19.40 17.46 9.12
N GLY A 481 18.25 17.68 8.48
CA GLY A 481 18.14 18.29 7.16
C GLY A 481 17.01 17.69 6.30
N HIS A 482 16.99 18.10 5.04
CA HIS A 482 15.97 17.73 4.06
C HIS A 482 16.37 16.52 3.23
N TYR A 483 15.42 15.62 3.04
CA TYR A 483 15.59 14.39 2.29
C TYR A 483 14.42 14.18 1.34
N VAL A 484 14.63 13.32 0.35
CA VAL A 484 13.58 12.81 -0.52
C VAL A 484 13.61 11.28 -0.47
N ILE A 485 12.43 10.69 -0.27
CA ILE A 485 12.20 9.25 -0.32
C ILE A 485 11.59 8.92 -1.68
N ILE A 486 12.22 7.97 -2.38
CA ILE A 486 11.78 7.48 -3.68
C ILE A 486 11.28 6.04 -3.52
N PRO A 487 9.97 5.82 -3.27
CA PRO A 487 9.38 4.50 -3.31
C PRO A 487 9.32 3.98 -4.76
N CYS A 488 9.77 2.77 -4.98
CA CYS A 488 9.86 2.18 -6.32
C CYS A 488 9.62 0.67 -6.30
N THR A 489 9.08 0.18 -7.40
CA THR A 489 9.17 -1.23 -7.77
C THR A 489 10.58 -1.55 -8.26
N PHE A 490 10.95 -2.83 -8.31
CA PHE A 490 12.25 -3.23 -8.81
C PHE A 490 12.36 -2.96 -10.31
N ASN A 491 11.37 -3.39 -11.09
CA ASN A 491 11.31 -3.15 -12.53
C ASN A 491 10.44 -1.93 -12.87
N PRO A 492 10.74 -1.21 -13.96
CA PRO A 492 9.83 -0.18 -14.48
C PRO A 492 8.51 -0.78 -14.95
N ASN A 493 7.47 0.04 -15.05
CA ASN A 493 6.13 -0.32 -15.56
C ASN A 493 5.34 -1.35 -14.73
N GLU A 494 5.80 -1.69 -13.54
CA GLU A 494 5.03 -2.46 -12.55
C GLU A 494 4.03 -1.56 -11.83
N GLU A 495 2.74 -1.87 -11.96
CA GLU A 495 1.65 -1.03 -11.44
C GLU A 495 1.15 -1.51 -10.09
N ALA A 496 1.13 -0.62 -9.12
CA ALA A 496 0.44 -0.82 -7.85
C ALA A 496 0.20 0.51 -7.14
N LYS A 497 -0.84 0.53 -6.29
CA LYS A 497 -1.01 1.59 -5.29
C LYS A 497 -0.22 1.23 -4.05
N PHE A 498 0.29 2.23 -3.35
CA PHE A 498 1.04 2.03 -2.13
C PHE A 498 0.70 3.09 -1.07
N MET A 499 1.14 2.80 0.15
CA MET A 499 1.19 3.70 1.29
C MET A 499 2.64 3.79 1.74
N LEU A 500 3.11 5.01 1.93
CA LEU A 500 4.41 5.30 2.53
C LEU A 500 4.17 5.80 3.96
N ARG A 501 4.69 5.07 4.94
CA ARG A 501 4.60 5.39 6.37
C ARG A 501 5.96 5.83 6.86
N ILE A 502 6.03 7.04 7.41
CA ILE A 502 7.26 7.66 7.86
C ILE A 502 7.12 7.92 9.35
N PHE A 503 7.99 7.28 10.14
CA PHE A 503 8.01 7.42 11.59
C PHE A 503 9.27 8.16 12.03
N SER A 504 9.09 9.10 12.95
CA SER A 504 10.15 9.90 13.56
C SER A 504 9.85 10.15 15.04
N GLU A 505 10.87 10.48 15.85
CA GLU A 505 10.65 10.84 17.26
C GLU A 505 9.94 12.18 17.44
N ARG A 506 9.98 13.03 16.41
CA ARG A 506 9.32 14.34 16.39
C ARG A 506 8.58 14.52 15.08
N ALA A 507 7.48 15.26 15.14
CA ALA A 507 6.63 15.53 13.98
C ALA A 507 7.48 16.07 12.82
N CYS A 508 7.58 15.27 11.75
CA CYS A 508 8.21 15.67 10.50
C CYS A 508 7.13 16.00 9.49
N GLY A 509 7.27 17.10 8.77
CA GLY A 509 6.46 17.34 7.58
C GLY A 509 6.86 16.38 6.48
N SER A 510 5.89 15.80 5.79
CA SER A 510 6.08 15.09 4.53
C SER A 510 5.10 15.62 3.49
N ASN A 511 5.52 15.60 2.23
CA ASN A 511 4.66 15.89 1.09
C ASN A 511 5.24 15.28 -0.20
N GLU A 512 4.38 14.92 -1.15
CA GLU A 512 4.81 14.58 -2.51
C GLU A 512 5.36 15.84 -3.21
N LEU A 513 6.54 15.74 -3.81
CA LEU A 513 7.08 16.73 -4.73
C LEU A 513 6.38 16.58 -6.07
N ASP A 514 5.80 17.68 -6.56
CA ASP A 514 5.14 17.71 -7.86
C ASP A 514 5.45 19.03 -8.59
N ASP A 515 5.29 19.05 -9.91
CA ASP A 515 5.42 20.28 -10.69
C ASP A 515 4.10 21.07 -10.70
N ASP A 516 4.18 22.38 -10.49
CA ASP A 516 3.07 23.27 -10.82
C ASP A 516 2.76 23.22 -12.32
N THR A 517 1.47 23.17 -12.65
CA THR A 517 1.03 23.19 -14.05
C THR A 517 1.13 24.59 -14.63
N ARG A 518 2.08 24.79 -15.53
CA ARG A 518 2.37 26.09 -16.15
C ARG A 518 3.06 25.96 -17.49
N ILE A 519 2.91 26.99 -18.31
CA ILE A 519 3.68 27.17 -19.54
C ILE A 519 4.77 28.23 -19.29
N SER A 520 6.03 27.83 -19.45
CA SER A 520 7.16 28.77 -19.49
C SER A 520 7.12 29.52 -20.82
N VAL A 521 7.41 30.83 -20.81
CA VAL A 521 7.48 31.62 -22.04
C VAL A 521 8.55 31.02 -22.96
N MET A 522 8.17 30.66 -24.20
CA MET A 522 9.13 30.24 -25.22
C MET A 522 10.18 31.35 -25.45
N GLY A 523 11.46 30.99 -25.49
CA GLY A 523 12.58 31.94 -25.66
C GLY A 523 13.84 31.63 -24.82
N GLY A 524 13.90 30.50 -24.11
CA GLY A 524 15.09 30.09 -23.35
C GLY A 524 16.29 29.74 -24.24
N PRO A 525 17.53 29.82 -23.71
CA PRO A 525 18.79 29.73 -24.49
C PRO A 525 19.01 28.40 -25.25
N ASP A 526 18.33 27.31 -24.88
CA ASP A 526 18.46 26.00 -25.54
C ASP A 526 17.45 25.76 -26.69
N GLN A 527 16.63 26.76 -27.04
CA GLN A 527 15.62 26.61 -28.08
C GLN A 527 16.21 26.81 -29.49
N PRO A 528 15.75 26.04 -30.50
CA PRO A 528 16.09 26.29 -31.88
C PRO A 528 15.63 27.70 -32.24
N ILE A 529 16.60 28.54 -32.59
CA ILE A 529 16.39 29.93 -32.96
C ILE A 529 15.27 29.97 -34.01
N ARG A 530 14.29 30.86 -33.81
CA ARG A 530 13.33 31.24 -34.85
C ARG A 530 14.07 31.98 -35.97
N THR A 531 15.03 31.35 -36.64
CA THR A 531 15.54 31.87 -37.90
C THR A 531 14.45 31.59 -38.92
N ALA A 532 13.58 32.57 -39.08
CA ALA A 532 12.85 32.76 -40.31
C ALA A 532 13.89 32.75 -41.43
N ASP A 533 14.04 31.61 -42.11
CA ASP A 533 14.69 31.61 -43.41
C ASP A 533 13.69 32.28 -44.34
N ASP A 534 13.88 33.57 -44.60
CA ASP A 534 12.92 34.39 -45.37
C ASP A 534 12.61 33.72 -46.72
N ASN A 535 13.62 33.08 -47.35
CA ASN A 535 13.44 32.31 -48.58
C ASN A 535 12.49 31.12 -48.42
N LEU A 536 12.48 30.48 -47.25
CA LEU A 536 11.56 29.37 -46.97
C LEU A 536 10.14 29.88 -46.73
N ILE A 537 10.00 31.04 -46.08
CA ILE A 537 8.70 31.68 -45.84
C ILE A 537 8.07 32.13 -47.16
N GLU A 538 8.83 32.74 -48.06
CA GLU A 538 8.34 33.11 -49.40
C GLU A 538 7.88 31.90 -50.20
N LYS A 539 8.65 30.80 -50.19
CA LYS A 539 8.25 29.54 -50.84
C LYS A 539 6.98 28.96 -50.22
N LEU A 540 6.87 29.04 -48.89
CA LEU A 540 5.71 28.58 -48.17
C LEU A 540 4.45 29.40 -48.52
N GLU A 541 4.59 30.72 -48.66
CA GLU A 541 3.51 31.63 -49.07
C GLU A 541 3.00 31.32 -50.48
N VAL A 542 3.91 31.04 -51.41
CA VAL A 542 3.54 30.64 -52.78
C VAL A 542 2.73 29.34 -52.78
N VAL A 543 3.16 28.34 -51.99
CA VAL A 543 2.43 27.07 -51.87
C VAL A 543 1.07 27.27 -51.20
N PHE A 544 1.03 28.07 -50.13
CA PHE A 544 -0.22 28.40 -49.42
C PHE A 544 -1.23 29.08 -50.35
N ASN A 545 -0.83 30.15 -51.04
CA ASN A 545 -1.72 30.92 -51.91
C ASN A 545 -2.26 30.10 -53.08
N LYS A 546 -1.47 29.14 -53.58
CA LYS A 546 -1.93 28.19 -54.62
C LYS A 546 -3.06 27.27 -54.13
N ILE A 547 -3.06 26.91 -52.85
CA ILE A 547 -4.02 25.97 -52.25
C ILE A 547 -5.24 26.72 -51.71
N ALA A 548 -5.04 27.87 -51.06
CA ALA A 548 -6.13 28.74 -50.61
C ALA A 548 -6.95 29.27 -51.79
N GLY A 549 -6.28 29.66 -52.88
CA GLY A 549 -6.98 30.23 -54.04
C GLY A 549 -7.70 31.53 -53.69
N PRO A 550 -8.86 31.83 -54.30
CA PRO A 550 -9.56 33.10 -54.13
C PRO A 550 -10.09 33.37 -52.72
N SER A 551 -10.25 32.34 -51.87
CA SER A 551 -10.75 32.51 -50.51
C SER A 551 -9.73 33.20 -49.60
N GLY A 552 -8.43 33.09 -49.92
CA GLY A 552 -7.34 33.56 -49.05
C GLY A 552 -7.15 32.73 -47.76
N ALA A 553 -7.94 31.67 -47.57
CA ALA A 553 -7.88 30.81 -46.38
C ALA A 553 -7.97 29.32 -46.75
N ILE A 554 -7.29 28.47 -45.96
CA ILE A 554 -7.28 27.02 -46.14
C ILE A 554 -8.19 26.31 -45.13
N THR A 555 -8.82 25.22 -45.57
CA THR A 555 -9.62 24.33 -44.70
C THR A 555 -8.74 23.29 -43.99
N TYR A 556 -9.26 22.61 -42.96
CA TYR A 556 -8.48 21.61 -42.21
C TYR A 556 -8.01 20.45 -43.09
N THR A 557 -8.76 20.08 -44.13
CA THR A 557 -8.35 19.02 -45.07
C THR A 557 -7.18 19.48 -45.95
N GLN A 558 -7.21 20.73 -46.41
CA GLN A 558 -6.09 21.30 -47.17
C GLN A 558 -4.85 21.48 -46.30
N LEU A 559 -5.03 21.91 -45.04
CA LEU A 559 -3.96 21.97 -44.04
C LEU A 559 -3.33 20.58 -43.84
N GLN A 560 -4.16 19.54 -43.69
CA GLN A 560 -3.69 18.16 -43.54
C GLN A 560 -2.82 17.73 -44.73
N ASP A 561 -3.26 17.98 -45.97
CA ASP A 561 -2.52 17.60 -47.17
C ASP A 561 -1.15 18.30 -47.24
N ILE A 562 -1.11 19.61 -46.98
CA ILE A 562 0.13 20.41 -46.96
C ILE A 562 1.11 19.87 -45.93
N LEU A 563 0.63 19.63 -44.71
CA LEU A 563 1.48 19.16 -43.62
C LEU A 563 1.94 17.73 -43.84
N ASN A 564 1.10 16.86 -44.40
CA ASN A 564 1.48 15.49 -44.72
C ASN A 564 2.55 15.44 -45.80
N GLU A 565 2.44 16.25 -46.86
CA GLU A 565 3.48 16.32 -47.90
C GLU A 565 4.84 16.77 -47.34
N ALA A 566 4.82 17.65 -46.34
CA ALA A 566 6.01 18.22 -45.74
C ALA A 566 6.67 17.35 -44.65
N PHE A 567 5.88 16.66 -43.81
CA PHE A 567 6.41 15.99 -42.61
C PHE A 567 6.61 14.47 -42.80
N THR A 568 5.91 13.82 -43.73
CA THR A 568 6.00 12.35 -43.95
C THR A 568 7.36 11.88 -44.50
N LYS A 569 8.19 12.79 -45.00
CA LYS A 569 9.48 12.45 -45.64
C LYS A 569 10.64 12.33 -44.65
N ASP A 570 10.47 12.75 -43.40
CA ASP A 570 11.58 12.97 -42.47
C ASP A 570 11.90 11.80 -41.53
N PHE A 571 10.93 10.90 -41.30
CA PHE A 571 10.98 9.73 -40.41
C PHE A 571 9.73 8.85 -40.66
N PRO A 572 9.65 7.63 -40.08
CA PRO A 572 8.47 6.78 -40.20
C PRO A 572 7.21 7.48 -39.65
N PHE A 573 6.41 8.05 -40.55
CA PHE A 573 5.22 8.82 -40.22
C PHE A 573 4.18 8.72 -41.33
N ASP A 574 3.00 8.22 -40.99
CA ASP A 574 1.90 7.98 -41.95
C ASP A 574 1.10 9.26 -42.29
N GLY A 575 1.45 10.38 -41.66
CA GLY A 575 0.74 11.65 -41.78
C GLY A 575 -0.17 11.94 -40.60
N PHE A 576 -0.56 13.20 -40.48
CA PHE A 576 -1.45 13.72 -39.47
C PHE A 576 -2.86 13.17 -39.68
N SER A 577 -3.53 12.82 -38.59
CA SER A 577 -4.94 12.44 -38.63
C SER A 577 -5.84 13.65 -38.88
N ARG A 578 -7.10 13.38 -39.27
CA ARG A 578 -8.11 14.43 -39.43
C ARG A 578 -8.36 15.17 -38.13
N GLU A 579 -8.23 14.48 -37.01
CA GLU A 579 -8.42 15.05 -35.68
C GLU A 579 -7.31 16.05 -35.36
N THR A 580 -6.05 15.67 -35.56
CA THR A 580 -4.92 16.57 -35.39
C THR A 580 -5.04 17.81 -36.28
N ALA A 581 -5.42 17.63 -37.54
CA ALA A 581 -5.64 18.76 -38.45
C ALA A 581 -6.79 19.70 -37.98
N ARG A 582 -7.85 19.17 -37.37
CA ARG A 582 -8.93 19.98 -36.79
C ARG A 582 -8.49 20.70 -35.53
N SER A 583 -7.78 20.05 -34.61
CA SER A 583 -7.26 20.71 -33.41
C SER A 583 -6.21 21.77 -33.77
N MET A 584 -5.39 21.55 -34.82
CA MET A 584 -4.49 22.58 -35.36
C MET A 584 -5.25 23.83 -35.81
N MET A 585 -6.36 23.61 -36.53
CA MET A 585 -7.24 24.69 -36.95
C MET A 585 -7.84 25.39 -35.74
N ALA A 586 -8.39 24.65 -34.77
CA ALA A 586 -8.99 25.23 -33.56
C ALA A 586 -8.01 26.06 -32.70
N LEU A 587 -6.72 25.72 -32.70
CA LEU A 587 -5.69 26.51 -32.00
C LEU A 587 -5.43 27.86 -32.67
N MET A 588 -5.61 27.96 -33.99
CA MET A 588 -5.22 29.13 -34.78
C MET A 588 -6.40 29.97 -35.27
N ASP A 589 -7.57 29.35 -35.46
CA ASP A 589 -8.84 29.93 -35.94
C ASP A 589 -9.55 30.68 -34.80
N ALA A 590 -8.93 31.76 -34.33
CA ALA A 590 -9.41 32.53 -33.17
C ALA A 590 -10.76 33.22 -33.42
N ASP A 591 -11.13 33.46 -34.69
CA ASP A 591 -12.38 34.11 -35.10
C ASP A 591 -13.50 33.12 -35.47
N LEU A 592 -13.24 31.80 -35.38
CA LEU A 592 -14.18 30.73 -35.73
C LEU A 592 -14.63 30.79 -37.20
N SER A 593 -13.77 31.29 -38.09
CA SER A 593 -14.04 31.38 -39.52
C SER A 593 -14.12 30.00 -40.21
N GLY A 594 -13.54 28.97 -39.59
CA GLY A 594 -13.39 27.63 -40.14
C GLY A 594 -12.25 27.51 -41.15
N GLY A 595 -11.36 28.51 -41.22
CA GLY A 595 -10.22 28.54 -42.13
C GLY A 595 -9.01 29.24 -41.51
N LEU A 596 -7.82 29.00 -42.07
CA LEU A 596 -6.60 29.69 -41.65
C LEU A 596 -6.11 30.63 -42.74
N GLY A 597 -5.85 31.89 -42.38
CA GLY A 597 -5.10 32.83 -43.20
C GLY A 597 -3.60 32.53 -43.19
N PHE A 598 -2.83 33.20 -44.05
CA PHE A 598 -1.40 32.91 -44.19
C PHE A 598 -0.61 33.19 -42.90
N GLU A 599 -0.89 34.27 -42.17
CA GLU A 599 -0.16 34.59 -40.94
C GLU A 599 -0.41 33.58 -39.80
N GLU A 600 -1.65 33.08 -39.68
CA GLU A 600 -2.01 32.01 -38.74
C GLU A 600 -1.33 30.70 -39.12
N PHE A 601 -1.41 30.33 -40.40
CA PHE A 601 -0.71 29.16 -40.93
C PHE A 601 0.81 29.24 -40.72
N LYS A 602 1.41 30.41 -40.95
CA LYS A 602 2.85 30.65 -40.75
C LYS A 602 3.25 30.48 -39.29
N LYS A 603 2.44 30.98 -38.34
CA LYS A 603 2.66 30.79 -36.90
C LYS A 603 2.63 29.31 -36.53
N LEU A 604 1.60 28.59 -36.97
CA LEU A 604 1.47 27.14 -36.78
C LEU A 604 2.66 26.39 -37.37
N TRP A 605 3.04 26.71 -38.60
CA TRP A 605 4.15 26.09 -39.30
C TRP A 605 5.46 26.25 -38.52
N MET A 606 5.72 27.43 -37.97
CA MET A 606 6.91 27.68 -37.14
C MET A 606 6.89 26.84 -35.86
N GLU A 607 5.75 26.75 -35.17
CA GLU A 607 5.60 25.94 -33.95
C GLU A 607 5.80 24.45 -34.25
N LEU A 608 5.16 23.92 -35.30
CA LEU A 608 5.32 22.52 -35.72
C LEU A 608 6.77 22.17 -36.06
N ARG A 609 7.53 23.10 -36.67
CA ARG A 609 8.96 22.88 -36.93
C ARG A 609 9.78 22.77 -35.65
N ILE A 610 9.49 23.60 -34.65
CA ILE A 610 10.15 23.54 -33.34
C ILE A 610 9.81 22.21 -32.65
N TRP A 611 8.52 21.87 -32.58
CA TRP A 611 8.05 20.63 -31.94
C TRP A 611 8.59 19.39 -32.64
N LYS A 612 8.67 19.38 -33.98
CA LYS A 612 9.36 18.33 -34.74
C LYS A 612 10.83 18.23 -34.38
N THR A 613 11.52 19.36 -34.32
CA THR A 613 12.96 19.38 -33.99
C THR A 613 13.21 18.81 -32.61
N ILE A 614 12.35 19.12 -31.64
CA ILE A 614 12.41 18.55 -30.29
C ILE A 614 12.11 17.06 -30.33
N PHE A 615 11.03 16.63 -31.01
CA PHE A 615 10.68 15.21 -31.15
C PHE A 615 11.85 14.37 -31.67
N LYS A 616 12.51 14.82 -32.74
CA LYS A 616 13.68 14.11 -33.34
C LYS A 616 14.89 14.03 -32.42
N LYS A 617 14.95 14.78 -31.31
CA LYS A 617 16.02 14.62 -30.29
C LYS A 617 15.78 13.42 -29.39
N PHE A 618 14.54 12.92 -29.29
CA PHE A 618 14.14 11.89 -28.34
C PHE A 618 13.60 10.61 -29.01
N ASP A 619 13.27 10.63 -30.31
CA ASP A 619 12.64 9.50 -31.00
C ASP A 619 13.59 8.34 -31.33
N GLY A 620 14.91 8.55 -31.26
CA GLY A 620 15.89 7.53 -31.65
C GLY A 620 15.70 7.00 -33.08
N HIS A 621 15.11 7.80 -33.98
CA HIS A 621 14.77 7.44 -35.36
C HIS A 621 13.70 6.34 -35.54
N THR A 622 12.92 6.03 -34.50
CA THR A 622 11.81 5.05 -34.60
C THR A 622 10.52 5.67 -35.14
N GLY A 623 10.40 7.01 -35.09
CA GLY A 623 9.14 7.72 -35.34
C GLY A 623 8.19 7.75 -34.13
N SER A 624 8.65 7.33 -32.95
CA SER A 624 7.86 7.37 -31.71
C SER A 624 8.69 7.80 -30.50
N LEU A 625 8.02 8.35 -29.48
CA LEU A 625 8.61 8.68 -28.18
C LEU A 625 8.23 7.63 -27.15
N GLU A 626 9.19 7.22 -26.32
CA GLU A 626 8.89 6.48 -25.11
C GLU A 626 8.18 7.41 -24.10
N ALA A 627 7.10 6.94 -23.50
CA ALA A 627 6.26 7.75 -22.62
C ALA A 627 7.01 8.33 -21.40
N PHE A 628 8.03 7.64 -20.89
CA PHE A 628 8.88 8.18 -19.81
C PHE A 628 9.68 9.42 -20.22
N GLU A 629 10.01 9.57 -21.51
CA GLU A 629 10.70 10.76 -22.02
C GLU A 629 9.72 11.91 -22.28
N LEU A 630 8.41 11.66 -22.33
CA LEU A 630 7.40 12.68 -22.60
C LEU A 630 7.49 13.88 -21.65
N ARG A 631 7.78 13.64 -20.37
CA ARG A 631 7.93 14.73 -19.39
C ARG A 631 9.10 15.65 -19.74
N ASN A 632 10.23 15.08 -20.15
CA ASN A 632 11.41 15.85 -20.57
C ASN A 632 11.13 16.60 -21.87
N VAL A 633 10.45 15.95 -22.82
CA VAL A 633 10.03 16.57 -24.08
C VAL A 633 9.13 17.77 -23.81
N MET A 634 8.07 17.60 -23.00
CA MET A 634 7.15 18.68 -22.63
C MET A 634 7.87 19.83 -21.92
N ARG A 635 8.75 19.53 -20.96
CA ARG A 635 9.58 20.54 -20.28
C ARG A 635 10.47 21.31 -21.26
N THR A 636 11.04 20.63 -22.26
CA THR A 636 11.86 21.25 -23.32
C THR A 636 11.03 22.17 -24.22
N VAL A 637 9.78 21.79 -24.50
CA VAL A 637 8.82 22.64 -25.22
C VAL A 637 8.39 23.84 -24.36
N GLY A 638 8.39 23.70 -23.03
CA GLY A 638 8.04 24.74 -22.07
C GLY A 638 6.82 24.39 -21.20
N PHE A 639 6.22 23.22 -21.38
CA PHE A 639 5.11 22.73 -20.58
C PHE A 639 5.61 22.02 -19.31
N HIS A 640 5.21 22.54 -18.16
CA HIS A 640 5.32 21.86 -16.87
C HIS A 640 3.92 21.45 -16.44
N VAL A 641 3.75 20.18 -16.05
CA VAL A 641 2.46 19.61 -15.68
C VAL A 641 2.63 18.77 -14.42
N SER A 642 1.61 18.81 -13.56
CA SER A 642 1.57 17.99 -12.36
C SER A 642 1.46 16.50 -12.69
N ASN A 643 1.75 15.63 -11.72
CA ASN A 643 1.60 14.17 -11.85
C ASN A 643 0.18 13.77 -12.24
N MET A 644 -0.83 14.45 -11.67
CA MET A 644 -2.24 14.23 -12.01
C MET A 644 -2.53 14.48 -13.50
N ILE A 645 -2.03 15.60 -14.05
CA ILE A 645 -2.25 15.94 -15.47
C ILE A 645 -1.39 15.06 -16.36
N PHE A 646 -0.14 14.81 -15.97
CA PHE A 646 0.76 13.92 -16.70
C PHE A 646 0.18 12.50 -16.83
N LYS A 647 -0.47 12.00 -15.79
CA LYS A 647 -1.21 10.73 -15.83
C LYS A 647 -2.29 10.75 -16.91
N ALA A 648 -3.14 11.77 -16.92
CA ALA A 648 -4.21 11.89 -17.92
C ALA A 648 -3.63 11.94 -19.35
N ILE A 649 -2.51 12.65 -19.54
CA ILE A 649 -1.78 12.71 -20.80
C ILE A 649 -1.25 11.33 -21.19
N ALA A 650 -0.52 10.65 -20.31
CA ALA A 650 0.06 9.34 -20.59
C ALA A 650 -1.04 8.32 -20.95
N CYS A 651 -2.15 8.30 -20.21
CA CYS A 651 -3.29 7.41 -20.51
C CYS A 651 -3.98 7.71 -21.85
N ARG A 652 -3.99 8.97 -22.31
CA ARG A 652 -4.68 9.36 -23.54
C ARG A 652 -3.84 9.22 -24.80
N TYR A 653 -2.53 9.45 -24.71
CA TYR A 653 -1.66 9.62 -25.87
C TYR A 653 -0.59 8.54 -26.01
N ALA A 654 -0.27 7.80 -24.95
CA ALA A 654 0.61 6.63 -25.08
C ALA A 654 -0.22 5.42 -25.53
N ASN A 655 0.30 4.66 -26.49
CA ASN A 655 -0.30 3.42 -26.94
C ASN A 655 0.00 2.27 -25.96
N GLU A 656 -0.51 1.07 -26.25
CA GLU A 656 -0.33 -0.13 -25.41
C GLU A 656 1.14 -0.52 -25.20
N LYS A 657 2.04 -0.10 -26.09
CA LYS A 657 3.50 -0.33 -25.99
C LYS A 657 4.20 0.76 -25.18
N GLY A 658 3.49 1.76 -24.67
CA GLY A 658 4.08 2.91 -23.98
C GLY A 658 4.74 3.92 -24.91
N GLN A 659 4.37 3.90 -26.20
CA GLN A 659 4.94 4.77 -27.20
C GLN A 659 3.93 5.84 -27.63
N ILE A 660 4.44 7.02 -27.97
CA ILE A 660 3.65 8.16 -28.44
C ILE A 660 4.10 8.44 -29.87
N LEU A 661 3.18 8.26 -30.82
CA LEU A 661 3.44 8.52 -32.23
C LEU A 661 3.53 10.02 -32.48
N PHE A 662 4.15 10.41 -33.59
CA PHE A 662 4.31 11.82 -33.91
C PHE A 662 2.98 12.57 -34.05
N ASP A 663 1.94 11.94 -34.62
CA ASP A 663 0.59 12.53 -34.69
C ASP A 663 0.03 12.82 -33.30
N ASP A 664 0.06 11.84 -32.40
CA ASP A 664 -0.43 11.96 -31.02
C ASP A 664 0.37 12.99 -30.21
N TYR A 665 1.68 13.05 -30.40
CA TYR A 665 2.55 14.05 -29.79
C TYR A 665 2.16 15.47 -30.21
N ILE A 666 1.96 15.70 -31.52
CA ILE A 666 1.56 17.00 -32.02
C ILE A 666 0.15 17.35 -31.55
N LEU A 667 -0.79 16.41 -31.60
CA LEU A 667 -2.15 16.59 -31.09
C LEU A 667 -2.15 16.98 -29.59
N LEU A 668 -1.31 16.33 -28.78
CA LEU A 668 -1.12 16.67 -27.37
C LEU A 668 -0.66 18.13 -27.19
N LEU A 669 0.41 18.53 -27.88
CA LEU A 669 0.97 19.87 -27.72
C LEU A 669 0.01 20.97 -28.19
N ILE A 670 -0.74 20.70 -29.26
CA ILE A 670 -1.79 21.60 -29.75
C ILE A 670 -2.85 21.75 -28.68
N ARG A 671 -3.42 20.65 -28.19
CA ARG A 671 -4.49 20.71 -27.18
C ARG A 671 -4.03 21.36 -25.89
N LEU A 672 -2.81 21.07 -25.43
CA LEU A 672 -2.23 21.78 -24.28
C LEU A 672 -2.12 23.28 -24.54
N SER A 673 -1.60 23.68 -25.71
CA SER A 673 -1.50 25.09 -26.09
C SER A 673 -2.88 25.75 -26.09
N THR A 674 -3.88 25.13 -26.72
CA THR A 674 -5.23 25.69 -26.80
C THR A 674 -5.85 25.83 -25.42
N VAL A 675 -5.77 24.79 -24.58
CA VAL A 675 -6.29 24.83 -23.21
C VAL A 675 -5.60 25.90 -22.36
N PHE A 676 -4.27 26.05 -22.46
CA PHE A 676 -3.55 27.10 -21.74
C PHE A 676 -3.90 28.50 -22.23
N GLU A 677 -4.04 28.72 -23.53
CA GLU A 677 -4.43 30.01 -24.10
C GLU A 677 -5.87 30.37 -23.74
N THR A 678 -6.82 29.43 -23.83
CA THR A 678 -8.19 29.61 -23.34
C THR A 678 -8.21 29.97 -21.86
N PHE A 679 -7.43 29.28 -21.02
CA PHE A 679 -7.33 29.58 -19.59
C PHE A 679 -6.68 30.94 -19.30
N LYS A 680 -5.74 31.41 -20.12
CA LYS A 680 -5.14 32.74 -20.00
C LYS A 680 -6.07 33.85 -20.45
N ALA A 681 -6.91 33.61 -21.46
CA ALA A 681 -7.86 34.58 -21.99
C ALA A 681 -9.02 34.84 -21.01
N GLN A 682 -9.34 33.89 -20.14
CA GLN A 682 -10.43 34.03 -19.18
C GLN A 682 -10.08 34.96 -18.02
N GLU A 683 -11.07 35.73 -17.55
CA GLU A 683 -10.93 36.54 -16.34
C GLU A 683 -10.64 35.66 -15.12
N ARG A 684 -9.67 36.12 -14.31
CA ARG A 684 -9.22 35.41 -13.11
C ARG A 684 -9.75 36.06 -11.84
N THR A 685 -10.21 35.22 -10.93
CA THR A 685 -10.51 35.63 -9.55
C THR A 685 -9.21 35.96 -8.80
N ARG A 686 -9.34 36.64 -7.66
CA ARG A 686 -8.18 37.10 -6.86
C ARG A 686 -7.27 35.98 -6.37
N ASP A 687 -7.78 34.75 -6.27
CA ASP A 687 -7.05 33.54 -5.88
C ASP A 687 -6.48 32.75 -7.07
N GLY A 688 -6.58 33.29 -8.30
CA GLY A 688 -5.97 32.71 -9.50
C GLY A 688 -6.80 31.69 -10.25
N ARG A 689 -8.05 31.42 -9.84
CA ARG A 689 -8.98 30.57 -10.58
C ARG A 689 -9.57 31.33 -11.77
N ALA A 690 -9.89 30.62 -12.85
CA ALA A 690 -10.64 31.17 -13.98
C ALA A 690 -12.12 30.78 -13.84
N VAL A 691 -13.03 31.72 -14.09
CA VAL A 691 -14.47 31.48 -14.03
C VAL A 691 -15.01 31.45 -15.44
N PHE A 692 -15.59 30.33 -15.86
CA PHE A 692 -16.24 30.18 -17.16
C PHE A 692 -17.76 30.16 -16.98
N GLU A 693 -18.48 30.87 -17.85
CA GLU A 693 -19.90 30.59 -18.04
C GLU A 693 -20.05 29.21 -18.71
N ALA A 694 -21.20 28.54 -18.48
CA ALA A 694 -21.42 27.19 -18.99
C ALA A 694 -21.25 27.12 -20.52
N ASP A 695 -21.80 28.11 -21.24
CA ASP A 695 -21.72 28.17 -22.70
C ASP A 695 -20.29 28.39 -23.18
N ASP A 696 -19.52 29.26 -22.52
CA ASP A 696 -18.10 29.50 -22.87
C ASP A 696 -17.22 28.29 -22.58
N PHE A 697 -17.46 27.60 -21.46
CA PHE A 697 -16.74 26.38 -21.13
C PHE A 697 -17.04 25.27 -22.13
N ILE A 698 -18.34 25.02 -22.40
CA ILE A 698 -18.77 23.99 -23.35
C ILE A 698 -18.27 24.30 -24.75
N ARG A 699 -18.39 25.55 -25.21
CA ARG A 699 -17.86 26.01 -26.51
C ARG A 699 -16.37 25.75 -26.61
N SER A 700 -15.60 26.11 -25.58
CA SER A 700 -14.16 25.88 -25.55
C SER A 700 -13.82 24.39 -25.61
N VAL A 701 -14.52 23.56 -24.83
CA VAL A 701 -14.24 22.10 -24.77
C VAL A 701 -14.68 21.35 -26.03
N ILE A 702 -15.78 21.73 -26.68
CA ILE A 702 -16.28 21.07 -27.91
C ILE A 702 -15.42 21.44 -29.12
N TYR A 703 -14.87 22.65 -29.14
CA TYR A 703 -14.12 23.15 -30.29
C TYR A 703 -12.64 22.71 -30.30
N ILE A 704 -12.07 22.40 -29.12
CA ILE A 704 -10.70 21.84 -28.93
C ILE A 704 -10.66 20.35 -29.25
#